data_AF-A0A3G6MEC3-F1
#
_entry.id   AF-A0A3G6MEC3-F1
#
_cell.length_a   1.000
_cell.length_b   1.000
_cell.length_c   1.000
_cell.angle_alpha   90.00
_cell.angle_beta   90.00
_cell.angle_gamma   90.00
#
_symmetry.space_group_name_H-M   'P 1'
#
loop_
_entity.id
_entity.type
_entity.pdbx_description
1 polymer ?
#
loop_
_entity_poly.entity_id
_entity_poly.type
_entity_poly.pdbx_seq_one_letter_code
_entity_poly.pdbx_strand_id
1 'polypeptide(L)'
;MILLFQGFDLLAKHLKEEKDKKKINKYSISINQRNEIEIIVITDNEFDKENIESVLPSIDFIFFKISNDELNEDYFYSQKFQKYGDEIIEYENSRRKLTNLLNPGNDFMPDIPVITYYSYKGGMGRSTNLVLTTTHLARNYNKKIVIIDCDFEAPGFSNFFLEEPSSPRNQNGLIEYLFDKELSPNINLNEYSWEVSKEYSSNGEIRIIPAGNLDIEEEVNNDNFPTNLNQYLEGLSRLDFTSTDKIITRFKLLIKDIQDQYSPDAIFIDSRTGFTDIFGITALHLSSQIVGIFGNSVQNNPGIYQFIDSIKSLTKIKKDFNPPIIINAFSNTKLFDKFKKKINTYIEKNDSENETFLLSPEYFHFRYDSVLSELGTSDEDKETWISMVDSSGFLIGYKDVSEKLIQYLHKEEKSERDQLQEASNYTTEKNNPSLNLLSENSTSVYDSKIDFPETQQKILLNLQEKWPNLYADSENVDYQIEFDEKRIFYRDSMKDLFNFNKFIVLGNKGTGKSYLFQALKNDNITNELKAQAQKSNLKIDFLHLVDKKDNYFISTKGLESFKQDIDKIGDFYTKFWKIYTWKSIIDKINPILNFNSSIKKTFSIKNNDTENLKLIVEFIQDLNNIIAVEKELEEIDSLLNSMQTDIIAIYDNLDLMVEPYKWKDEMSSLINFWQFSNYKRIHCKLFLRSDLYKTIRGINNVQSLKNSIISIEWQKEEIFNYFFNLVKQYAKEEFIDAVDSYDFKKISNDALEWKREFEKKFTNEKQHQFDENILRKLCWVFFGQYPDIKAHGESYDWLYKNVMNADETISIRPFLDLLSLSIKEYTKDYYKDSSSVLPEKYYTAKPVRSEAVKSHFEDLITEKGNENLEYIFEFIDKNEEYQYYQLMRNDLYDLLNNVISKYNLDTTIEDLEDLLIINGIIKQIGNFKYSFAFLYKYRLGLKSRKRRR
;
A
#
# COMPACT_ATOMS: atom_id res chain seq x y z
N MET A 1 -29.68 25.59 30.58
CA MET A 1 -28.81 26.08 29.49
C MET A 1 -29.42 27.26 28.73
N ILE A 2 -30.59 27.14 28.08
CA ILE A 2 -31.24 28.28 27.40
C ILE A 2 -31.48 29.47 28.36
N LEU A 3 -32.09 29.20 29.52
CA LEU A 3 -32.32 30.23 30.55
C LEU A 3 -31.02 30.82 31.11
N LEU A 4 -29.94 30.02 31.19
CA LEU A 4 -28.64 30.47 31.67
C LEU A 4 -28.03 31.49 30.71
N PHE A 5 -27.99 31.19 29.41
CA PHE A 5 -27.45 32.11 28.41
C PHE A 5 -28.35 33.34 28.22
N GLN A 6 -29.68 33.18 28.21
CA GLN A 6 -30.59 34.33 28.19
C GLN A 6 -30.41 35.23 29.42
N GLY A 7 -30.24 34.64 30.59
CA GLY A 7 -29.92 35.35 31.82
C GLY A 7 -28.59 36.08 31.72
N PHE A 8 -27.55 35.38 31.27
CA PHE A 8 -26.22 35.94 31.06
C PHE A 8 -26.27 37.15 30.11
N ASP A 9 -26.93 37.03 28.95
CA ASP A 9 -27.02 38.11 27.96
C ASP A 9 -27.79 39.32 28.49
N LEU A 10 -28.90 39.09 29.20
CA LEU A 10 -29.70 40.15 29.83
C LEU A 10 -28.91 40.85 30.94
N LEU A 11 -28.21 40.09 31.79
CA LEU A 11 -27.36 40.62 32.85
C LEU A 11 -26.17 41.40 32.28
N ALA A 12 -25.51 40.87 31.26
CA ALA A 12 -24.42 41.56 30.56
C ALA A 12 -24.90 42.89 29.95
N LYS A 13 -26.08 42.89 29.32
CA LYS A 13 -26.70 44.11 28.80
C LYS A 13 -27.04 45.11 29.91
N HIS A 14 -27.61 44.64 31.02
CA HIS A 14 -27.95 45.49 32.14
C HIS A 14 -26.71 46.12 32.79
N LEU A 15 -25.66 45.32 33.04
CA LEU A 15 -24.39 45.82 33.58
C LEU A 15 -23.79 46.90 32.67
N LYS A 16 -23.87 46.71 31.35
CA LYS A 16 -23.46 47.72 30.39
C LYS A 16 -24.25 49.02 30.53
N GLU A 17 -25.58 48.94 30.62
CA GLU A 17 -26.43 50.11 30.82
C GLU A 17 -26.14 50.84 32.14
N GLU A 18 -25.87 50.11 33.22
CA GLU A 18 -25.54 50.71 34.52
C GLU A 18 -24.13 51.33 34.53
N LYS A 19 -23.19 50.77 33.77
CA LYS A 19 -21.87 51.37 33.52
C LYS A 19 -22.00 52.66 32.72
N ASP A 20 -22.82 52.66 31.66
CA ASP A 20 -23.08 53.85 30.85
C ASP A 20 -23.75 54.97 31.67
N LYS A 21 -24.62 54.60 32.62
CA LYS A 21 -25.21 55.53 33.62
C LYS A 21 -24.22 55.96 34.71
N LYS A 22 -22.97 55.50 34.67
CA LYS A 22 -21.90 55.76 35.66
C LYS A 22 -22.23 55.30 37.09
N LYS A 23 -23.15 54.34 37.24
CA LYS A 23 -23.46 53.74 38.54
C LYS A 23 -22.43 52.71 38.95
N ILE A 24 -21.80 52.06 37.97
CA ILE A 24 -20.66 51.18 38.16
C ILE A 24 -19.47 51.65 37.31
N ASN A 25 -18.24 51.44 37.78
CA ASN A 25 -17.04 51.85 37.05
C ASN A 25 -16.60 50.76 36.06
N LYS A 26 -16.52 49.51 36.52
CA LYS A 26 -16.09 48.35 35.73
C LYS A 26 -16.92 47.13 36.10
N TYR A 27 -17.00 46.14 35.22
CA TYR A 27 -17.59 44.85 35.58
C TYR A 27 -16.97 43.67 34.82
N SER A 28 -17.01 42.51 35.45
CA SER A 28 -16.73 41.21 34.84
C SER A 28 -17.96 40.32 35.03
N ILE A 29 -18.47 39.75 33.96
CA ILE A 29 -19.52 38.72 34.01
C ILE A 29 -19.01 37.45 33.33
N SER A 30 -19.12 36.31 34.02
CA SER A 30 -18.64 35.02 33.52
C SER A 30 -19.56 33.86 33.84
N ILE A 31 -19.42 32.75 33.12
CA ILE A 31 -20.03 31.46 33.48
C ILE A 31 -18.93 30.53 33.99
N ASN A 32 -19.04 30.08 35.24
CA ASN A 32 -18.02 29.21 35.84
C ASN A 32 -18.19 27.74 35.40
N GLN A 33 -17.26 26.86 35.80
CA GLN A 33 -17.32 25.42 35.47
C GLN A 33 -18.52 24.68 36.07
N ARG A 34 -19.24 25.28 37.03
CA ARG A 34 -20.49 24.75 37.62
C ARG A 34 -21.75 25.25 36.90
N ASN A 35 -21.61 26.02 35.82
CA ASN A 35 -22.68 26.66 35.06
C ASN A 35 -23.44 27.74 35.87
N GLU A 36 -22.74 28.42 36.79
CA GLU A 36 -23.28 29.56 37.54
C GLU A 36 -22.77 30.85 36.91
N ILE A 37 -23.63 31.87 36.86
CA ILE A 37 -23.21 33.22 36.43
C ILE A 37 -22.49 33.87 37.60
N GLU A 38 -21.28 34.35 37.36
CA GLU A 38 -20.47 35.11 38.31
C GLU A 38 -20.35 36.54 37.82
N ILE A 39 -20.74 37.50 38.67
CA ILE A 39 -20.71 38.93 38.39
C ILE A 39 -19.79 39.58 39.41
N ILE A 40 -18.81 40.31 38.91
CA ILE A 40 -17.93 41.15 39.71
C ILE A 40 -18.13 42.59 39.24
N VAL A 41 -18.49 43.48 40.15
CA VAL A 41 -18.70 44.90 39.87
C VAL A 41 -17.69 45.71 40.65
N ILE A 42 -17.01 46.63 39.96
CA ILE A 42 -16.10 47.61 40.55
C ILE A 42 -16.85 48.93 40.66
N THR A 43 -17.12 49.38 41.88
CA THR A 43 -17.79 50.67 42.13
C THR A 43 -17.67 51.11 43.58
N ASP A 44 -17.54 52.42 43.79
CA ASP A 44 -17.65 53.03 45.12
C ASP A 44 -19.08 53.55 45.40
N ASN A 45 -19.99 53.41 44.43
CA ASN A 45 -21.40 53.82 44.58
C ASN A 45 -22.24 52.73 45.28
N GLU A 46 -23.45 53.11 45.72
CA GLU A 46 -24.47 52.17 46.17
C GLU A 46 -25.00 51.35 44.98
N PHE A 47 -24.40 50.19 44.76
CA PHE A 47 -24.82 49.18 43.79
C PHE A 47 -24.52 47.80 44.37
N ASP A 48 -25.58 47.07 44.71
CA ASP A 48 -25.51 45.80 45.42
C ASP A 48 -26.32 44.73 44.66
N LYS A 49 -26.29 43.49 45.14
CA LYS A 49 -26.89 42.34 44.48
C LYS A 49 -28.38 42.55 44.14
N GLU A 50 -29.13 43.21 45.02
CA GLU A 50 -30.56 43.51 44.84
C GLU A 50 -30.85 44.34 43.58
N ASN A 51 -29.92 45.23 43.19
CA ASN A 51 -30.05 46.02 41.96
C ASN A 51 -30.14 45.12 40.72
N ILE A 52 -29.41 44.01 40.74
CA ILE A 52 -29.39 43.02 39.66
C ILE A 52 -30.55 42.02 39.78
N GLU A 53 -30.86 41.55 40.99
CA GLU A 53 -31.97 40.60 41.23
C GLU A 53 -33.31 41.16 40.77
N SER A 54 -33.50 42.49 40.83
CA SER A 54 -34.70 43.17 40.34
C SER A 54 -34.94 43.04 38.83
N VAL A 55 -33.88 42.78 38.05
CA VAL A 55 -33.94 42.66 36.59
C VAL A 55 -34.31 41.24 36.16
N LEU A 56 -33.92 40.22 36.94
CA LEU A 56 -34.14 38.81 36.65
C LEU A 56 -34.30 37.99 37.96
N PRO A 57 -35.49 37.96 38.57
CA PRO A 57 -35.71 37.33 39.89
C PRO A 57 -35.66 35.79 39.89
N SER A 58 -35.44 35.16 38.72
CA SER A 58 -35.54 33.71 38.53
C SER A 58 -34.22 33.02 38.16
N ILE A 59 -33.09 33.74 38.19
CA ILE A 59 -31.77 33.21 37.82
C ILE A 59 -30.79 33.47 38.96
N ASP A 60 -30.24 32.38 39.52
CA ASP A 60 -29.21 32.47 40.55
C ASP A 60 -27.87 32.89 39.93
N PHE A 61 -27.21 33.86 40.55
CA PHE A 61 -25.88 34.32 40.21
C PHE A 61 -25.07 34.62 41.47
N ILE A 62 -23.76 34.43 41.35
CA ILE A 62 -22.77 34.80 42.34
C ILE A 62 -22.42 36.27 42.07
N PHE A 63 -22.44 37.10 43.11
CA PHE A 63 -22.17 38.53 42.99
C PHE A 63 -21.07 38.95 43.97
N PHE A 64 -20.08 39.65 43.44
CA PHE A 64 -19.01 40.29 44.20
C PHE A 64 -18.97 41.78 43.85
N LYS A 65 -18.95 42.61 44.90
CA LYS A 65 -18.69 44.05 44.79
C LYS A 65 -17.30 44.32 45.32
N ILE A 66 -16.51 45.07 44.57
CA ILE A 66 -15.16 45.47 44.94
C ILE A 66 -15.08 46.99 44.77
N SER A 67 -14.54 47.70 45.76
CA SER A 67 -14.27 49.14 45.66
C SER A 67 -13.07 49.43 44.74
N ASN A 68 -12.90 50.67 44.29
CA ASN A 68 -11.72 51.01 43.49
C ASN A 68 -10.41 50.87 44.28
N ASP A 69 -10.44 51.09 45.60
CA ASP A 69 -9.28 50.92 46.47
C ASP A 69 -8.93 49.43 46.62
N GLU A 70 -9.92 48.56 46.88
CA GLU A 70 -9.71 47.10 46.95
C GLU A 70 -9.23 46.52 45.62
N LEU A 71 -9.69 47.04 44.48
CA LEU A 71 -9.20 46.62 43.17
C LEU A 71 -7.70 46.89 43.01
N ASN A 72 -7.19 48.00 43.54
CA ASN A 72 -5.77 48.33 43.47
C ASN A 72 -4.91 47.46 44.40
N GLU A 73 -5.49 46.97 45.50
CA GLU A 73 -4.83 46.04 46.43
C GLU A 73 -4.85 44.59 45.90
N ASP A 74 -5.90 44.19 45.18
CA ASP A 74 -6.02 42.87 44.57
C ASP A 74 -5.24 42.77 43.25
N TYR A 75 -4.06 42.15 43.31
CA TYR A 75 -3.20 41.95 42.14
C TYR A 75 -3.88 41.16 41.01
N PHE A 76 -4.74 40.19 41.31
CA PHE A 76 -5.36 39.36 40.29
C PHE A 76 -6.40 40.15 39.49
N TYR A 77 -7.32 40.83 40.17
CA TYR A 77 -8.37 41.60 39.49
C TYR A 77 -7.82 42.87 38.85
N SER A 78 -6.86 43.56 39.45
CA SER A 78 -6.19 44.71 38.81
C SER A 78 -5.56 44.33 37.47
N GLN A 79 -4.78 43.24 37.42
CA GLN A 79 -4.19 42.74 36.17
C GLN A 79 -5.25 42.31 35.16
N LYS A 80 -6.33 41.66 35.62
CA LYS A 80 -7.44 41.22 34.76
C LYS A 80 -8.10 42.43 34.06
N PHE A 81 -8.52 43.45 34.81
CA PHE A 81 -9.13 44.66 34.25
C PHE A 81 -8.15 45.52 33.45
N GLN A 82 -6.84 45.48 33.77
CA GLN A 82 -5.82 46.15 32.96
C GLN A 82 -5.65 45.47 31.59
N LYS A 83 -5.68 44.14 31.53
CA LYS A 83 -5.47 43.36 30.30
C LYS A 83 -6.70 43.33 29.39
N TYR A 84 -7.88 43.13 29.97
CA TYR A 84 -9.12 42.89 29.21
C TYR A 84 -10.04 44.13 29.13
N GLY A 85 -9.68 45.21 29.82
CA GLY A 85 -10.44 46.46 29.83
C GLY A 85 -11.53 46.50 30.91
N ASP A 86 -12.32 47.58 30.91
CA ASP A 86 -13.32 47.87 31.95
C ASP A 86 -14.65 47.10 31.79
N GLU A 87 -14.79 46.33 30.71
CA GLU A 87 -15.95 45.50 30.36
C GLU A 87 -15.45 44.10 30.04
N ILE A 88 -15.62 43.16 30.97
CA ILE A 88 -15.15 41.79 30.79
C ILE A 88 -16.38 40.87 30.71
N ILE A 89 -16.52 40.13 29.61
CA ILE A 89 -17.62 39.19 29.38
C ILE A 89 -16.99 37.85 28.99
N GLU A 90 -17.02 36.86 29.89
CA GLU A 90 -16.26 35.61 29.78
C GLU A 90 -17.12 34.36 30.02
N TYR A 91 -17.69 33.78 28.98
CA TYR A 91 -18.36 32.46 29.07
C TYR A 91 -17.60 31.35 28.32
N GLU A 92 -16.50 31.68 27.64
CA GLU A 92 -15.76 30.74 26.79
C GLU A 92 -14.69 29.97 27.56
N ASN A 93 -14.05 30.60 28.54
CA ASN A 93 -12.92 30.04 29.30
C ASN A 93 -13.30 28.84 30.20
N SER A 94 -14.59 28.60 30.43
CA SER A 94 -15.10 27.47 31.20
C SER A 94 -15.59 26.30 30.34
N ARG A 95 -15.46 26.40 29.00
CA ARG A 95 -15.81 25.32 28.07
C ARG A 95 -14.93 24.10 28.34
N ARG A 96 -15.57 22.94 28.47
CA ARG A 96 -14.87 21.65 28.66
C ARG A 96 -14.65 20.89 27.36
N LYS A 97 -15.36 21.27 26.30
CA LYS A 97 -15.36 20.64 24.97
C LYS A 97 -15.74 21.68 23.91
N LEU A 98 -15.45 21.36 22.67
CA LEU A 98 -15.75 22.12 21.45
C LEU A 98 -15.07 23.50 21.41
N THR A 99 -14.03 23.69 22.21
CA THR A 99 -13.27 24.94 22.25
C THR A 99 -12.67 25.22 20.87
N ASN A 100 -12.04 24.22 20.25
CA ASN A 100 -11.38 24.36 18.94
C ASN A 100 -12.39 24.51 17.79
N LEU A 101 -13.61 24.02 17.98
CA LEU A 101 -14.67 24.15 16.98
C LEU A 101 -15.26 25.57 16.95
N LEU A 102 -15.49 26.13 18.15
CA LEU A 102 -16.16 27.41 18.31
C LEU A 102 -15.18 28.59 18.22
N ASN A 103 -13.89 28.38 18.53
CA ASN A 103 -12.87 29.42 18.53
C ASN A 103 -11.71 29.08 17.56
N PRO A 104 -11.89 29.21 16.24
CA PRO A 104 -10.90 28.83 15.22
C PRO A 104 -9.70 29.80 15.09
N GLY A 105 -9.33 30.52 16.16
CA GLY A 105 -8.42 31.67 16.15
C GLY A 105 -6.94 31.36 15.98
N ASN A 106 -6.53 30.62 14.94
CA ASN A 106 -5.12 30.34 14.64
C ASN A 106 -4.79 30.62 13.16
N ASP A 107 -3.67 31.31 12.92
CA ASP A 107 -3.13 31.65 11.61
C ASP A 107 -2.14 30.61 11.06
N PHE A 108 -1.82 29.57 11.84
CA PHE A 108 -0.90 28.52 11.43
C PHE A 108 -1.30 27.88 10.09
N MET A 109 -0.36 27.89 9.15
CA MET A 109 -0.41 27.10 7.92
C MET A 109 0.71 26.05 7.98
N PRO A 110 0.42 24.78 7.63
CA PRO A 110 1.44 23.76 7.53
C PRO A 110 2.36 24.01 6.32
N ASP A 111 3.62 23.61 6.44
CA ASP A 111 4.60 23.73 5.34
C ASP A 111 4.36 22.70 4.22
N ILE A 112 3.49 21.70 4.44
CA ILE A 112 3.05 20.76 3.41
C ILE A 112 1.53 20.76 3.30
N PRO A 113 0.97 20.39 2.15
CA PRO A 113 -0.47 20.27 1.99
C PRO A 113 -1.08 19.32 3.03
N VAL A 114 -2.00 19.83 3.86
CA VAL A 114 -2.79 19.05 4.82
C VAL A 114 -4.27 19.17 4.46
N ILE A 115 -4.87 18.05 4.07
CA ILE A 115 -6.24 17.97 3.58
C ILE A 115 -7.12 17.23 4.59
N THR A 116 -8.06 17.92 5.22
CA THR A 116 -9.00 17.28 6.15
C THR A 116 -10.33 16.93 5.48
N TYR A 117 -10.72 15.67 5.64
CA TYR A 117 -12.03 15.15 5.25
C TYR A 117 -12.97 15.16 6.44
N TYR A 118 -14.16 15.74 6.26
CA TYR A 118 -15.16 15.90 7.31
C TYR A 118 -16.56 15.56 6.83
N SER A 119 -17.35 14.93 7.69
CA SER A 119 -18.80 14.82 7.52
C SER A 119 -19.52 14.99 8.85
N TYR A 120 -20.68 15.65 8.83
CA TYR A 120 -21.49 15.80 10.05
C TYR A 120 -22.16 14.49 10.48
N LYS A 121 -22.51 13.64 9.51
CA LYS A 121 -23.11 12.31 9.74
C LYS A 121 -22.16 11.21 9.30
N GLY A 122 -22.20 10.09 10.03
CA GLY A 122 -21.58 8.83 9.61
C GLY A 122 -22.25 8.24 8.36
N GLY A 123 -21.50 7.41 7.63
CA GLY A 123 -22.00 6.72 6.44
C GLY A 123 -22.23 7.64 5.23
N MET A 124 -21.54 8.77 5.14
CA MET A 124 -21.62 9.69 3.99
C MET A 124 -20.55 9.41 2.91
N GLY A 125 -19.70 8.39 3.10
CA GLY A 125 -18.61 8.05 2.18
C GLY A 125 -17.31 8.84 2.40
N ARG A 126 -17.07 9.33 3.62
CA ARG A 126 -15.88 10.13 3.99
C ARG A 126 -14.58 9.36 3.79
N SER A 127 -14.38 8.27 4.54
CA SER A 127 -13.19 7.42 4.46
C SER A 127 -13.07 6.75 3.09
N THR A 128 -14.19 6.30 2.50
CA THR A 128 -14.24 5.76 1.13
C THR A 128 -13.71 6.74 0.09
N ASN A 129 -14.16 8.00 0.11
CA ASN A 129 -13.67 8.99 -0.84
C ASN A 129 -12.20 9.35 -0.60
N LEU A 130 -11.77 9.40 0.66
CA LEU A 130 -10.35 9.59 0.99
C LEU A 130 -9.51 8.47 0.37
N VAL A 131 -9.85 7.20 0.63
CA VAL A 131 -9.18 6.01 0.06
C VAL A 131 -9.08 6.11 -1.46
N LEU A 132 -10.20 6.37 -2.15
CA LEU A 132 -10.22 6.49 -3.61
C LEU A 132 -9.35 7.65 -4.12
N THR A 133 -9.38 8.79 -3.43
CA THR A 133 -8.61 9.98 -3.79
C THR A 133 -7.11 9.69 -3.65
N THR A 134 -6.69 9.15 -2.52
CA THR A 134 -5.28 8.87 -2.25
C THR A 134 -4.74 7.79 -3.17
N THR A 135 -5.55 6.77 -3.49
CA THR A 135 -5.20 5.75 -4.50
C THR A 135 -5.00 6.38 -5.88
N HIS A 136 -5.92 7.26 -6.31
CA HIS A 136 -5.79 7.97 -7.60
C HIS A 136 -4.51 8.80 -7.67
N LEU A 137 -4.22 9.57 -6.61
CA LEU A 137 -3.02 10.41 -6.53
C LEU A 137 -1.74 9.57 -6.54
N ALA A 138 -1.70 8.46 -5.80
CA ALA A 138 -0.55 7.57 -5.76
C ALA A 138 -0.32 6.87 -7.11
N ARG A 139 -1.36 6.29 -7.71
CA ARG A 139 -1.23 5.49 -8.93
C ARG A 139 -1.00 6.33 -10.18
N ASN A 140 -1.81 7.38 -10.36
CA ASN A 140 -1.85 8.14 -11.61
C ASN A 140 -0.89 9.33 -11.61
N TYR A 141 -0.50 9.82 -10.43
CA TYR A 141 0.39 10.97 -10.27
C TYR A 141 1.66 10.65 -9.47
N ASN A 142 1.88 9.39 -9.11
CA ASN A 142 3.07 8.92 -8.39
C ASN A 142 3.28 9.64 -7.05
N LYS A 143 2.21 10.12 -6.41
CA LYS A 143 2.30 10.90 -5.17
C LYS A 143 2.53 10.03 -3.94
N LYS A 144 3.29 10.57 -2.99
CA LYS A 144 3.52 10.03 -1.64
C LYS A 144 2.55 10.67 -0.66
N ILE A 145 1.67 9.87 -0.09
CA ILE A 145 0.57 10.35 0.75
C ILE A 145 0.63 9.70 2.13
N VAL A 146 0.41 10.48 3.18
CA VAL A 146 0.17 9.95 4.53
C VAL A 146 -1.28 10.18 4.91
N ILE A 147 -1.99 9.12 5.28
CA ILE A 147 -3.34 9.15 5.81
C ILE A 147 -3.26 9.08 7.33
N ILE A 148 -4.01 9.93 8.03
CA ILE A 148 -4.12 9.93 9.49
C ILE A 148 -5.57 9.72 9.87
N ASP A 149 -5.85 8.62 10.58
CA ASP A 149 -7.17 8.36 11.14
C ASP A 149 -7.33 9.10 12.48
N CYS A 150 -8.08 10.20 12.45
CA CYS A 150 -8.41 11.00 13.63
C CYS A 150 -9.83 10.69 14.15
N ASP A 151 -10.41 9.55 13.76
CA ASP A 151 -11.70 9.08 14.27
C ASP A 151 -11.50 8.26 15.56
N PHE A 152 -11.06 8.92 16.65
CA PHE A 152 -10.61 8.21 17.84
C PHE A 152 -11.68 7.34 18.53
N GLU A 153 -12.95 7.74 18.52
CA GLU A 153 -14.00 6.97 19.18
C GLU A 153 -14.65 5.90 18.28
N ALA A 154 -14.37 5.88 16.97
CA ALA A 154 -14.68 4.73 16.11
C ALA A 154 -13.70 4.66 14.92
N PRO A 155 -12.43 4.25 15.16
CA PRO A 155 -11.42 4.16 14.12
C PRO A 155 -11.82 3.18 13.03
N GLY A 156 -11.44 3.48 11.80
CA GLY A 156 -11.91 2.75 10.63
C GLY A 156 -10.82 2.39 9.62
N PHE A 157 -9.58 2.85 9.78
CA PHE A 157 -8.53 2.62 8.78
C PHE A 157 -7.76 1.30 8.91
N SER A 158 -8.01 0.50 9.94
CA SER A 158 -7.27 -0.75 10.20
C SER A 158 -7.57 -1.87 9.21
N ASN A 159 -8.65 -1.79 8.43
CA ASN A 159 -9.07 -2.82 7.46
C ASN A 159 -8.98 -2.37 5.98
N PHE A 160 -8.68 -1.10 5.70
CA PHE A 160 -8.50 -0.64 4.32
C PHE A 160 -7.12 -1.01 3.78
N PHE A 161 -7.03 -1.19 2.46
CA PHE A 161 -5.78 -1.47 1.74
C PHE A 161 -5.08 -2.77 2.18
N LEU A 162 -5.88 -3.80 2.51
CA LEU A 162 -5.43 -5.11 2.93
C LEU A 162 -5.91 -6.18 1.95
N GLU A 163 -5.07 -7.19 1.73
CA GLU A 163 -5.42 -8.37 0.94
C GLU A 163 -6.54 -9.19 1.59
N GLU A 164 -6.58 -9.16 2.93
CA GLU A 164 -7.60 -9.78 3.75
C GLU A 164 -8.16 -8.73 4.73
N PRO A 165 -9.15 -7.91 4.31
CA PRO A 165 -9.75 -6.87 5.15
C PRO A 165 -10.44 -7.42 6.41
N SER A 166 -10.85 -8.69 6.39
CA SER A 166 -11.42 -9.39 7.54
C SER A 166 -10.41 -9.63 8.68
N SER A 167 -9.11 -9.49 8.38
CA SER A 167 -8.00 -9.56 9.33
C SER A 167 -7.38 -8.15 9.46
N PRO A 168 -8.00 -7.26 10.26
CA PRO A 168 -7.54 -5.88 10.39
C PRO A 168 -6.12 -5.84 10.94
N ARG A 169 -5.37 -4.84 10.49
CA ARG A 169 -4.03 -4.58 10.96
C ARG A 169 -4.10 -3.75 12.24
N ASN A 170 -3.83 -4.38 13.37
CA ASN A 170 -3.72 -3.70 14.65
C ASN A 170 -2.24 -3.37 14.92
N GLN A 171 -1.95 -2.09 15.08
CA GLN A 171 -0.63 -1.58 15.45
C GLN A 171 -0.79 -0.23 16.13
N ASN A 172 0.26 0.21 16.81
CA ASN A 172 0.27 1.54 17.43
C ASN A 172 0.02 2.62 16.37
N GLY A 173 -0.55 3.73 16.81
CA GLY A 173 -1.03 4.80 15.94
C GLY A 173 -0.89 6.17 16.57
N LEU A 174 -1.82 7.06 16.21
CA LEU A 174 -1.78 8.46 16.60
C LEU A 174 -1.85 8.65 18.11
N ILE A 175 -2.72 7.91 18.82
CA ILE A 175 -2.85 8.05 20.28
C ILE A 175 -1.52 7.69 20.95
N GLU A 176 -0.95 6.53 20.66
CA GLU A 176 0.32 6.09 21.26
C GLU A 176 1.45 7.07 20.90
N TYR A 177 1.54 7.51 19.64
CA TYR A 177 2.52 8.49 19.20
C TYR A 177 2.46 9.79 20.02
N LEU A 178 1.26 10.34 20.25
CA LEU A 178 1.07 11.60 20.96
C LEU A 178 1.58 11.57 22.41
N PHE A 179 1.58 10.39 23.05
CA PHE A 179 2.13 10.20 24.40
C PHE A 179 3.61 9.84 24.36
N ASP A 180 4.01 8.90 23.49
CA ASP A 180 5.38 8.43 23.41
C ASP A 180 6.35 9.52 22.98
N LYS A 181 5.94 10.44 22.10
CA LYS A 181 6.78 11.56 21.64
C LYS A 181 7.15 12.51 22.77
N GLU A 182 6.34 12.59 23.82
CA GLU A 182 6.65 13.41 25.01
C GLU A 182 7.73 12.76 25.87
N LEU A 183 7.85 11.43 25.82
CA LEU A 183 8.82 10.64 26.59
C LEU A 183 10.12 10.39 25.82
N SER A 184 10.03 10.20 24.50
CA SER A 184 11.16 9.94 23.62
C SER A 184 11.19 10.93 22.44
N PRO A 185 12.21 11.80 22.35
CA PRO A 185 12.30 12.76 21.24
C PRO A 185 12.59 12.07 19.89
N ASN A 186 13.29 10.93 19.91
CA ASN A 186 13.65 10.16 18.72
C ASN A 186 12.69 8.98 18.54
N ILE A 187 11.65 9.18 17.73
CA ILE A 187 10.66 8.15 17.37
C ILE A 187 10.86 7.69 15.94
N ASN A 188 10.75 6.38 15.70
CA ASN A 188 10.61 5.81 14.36
C ASN A 188 9.12 5.71 14.03
N LEU A 189 8.64 6.46 13.04
CA LEU A 189 7.22 6.49 12.69
C LEU A 189 6.72 5.15 12.12
N ASN A 190 7.60 4.23 11.69
CA ASN A 190 7.18 2.90 11.24
C ASN A 190 6.57 2.07 12.39
N GLU A 191 6.82 2.43 13.66
CA GLU A 191 6.18 1.81 14.82
C GLU A 191 4.70 2.24 14.95
N TYR A 192 4.33 3.39 14.38
CA TYR A 192 3.01 4.00 14.48
C TYR A 192 2.26 4.08 13.15
N SER A 193 2.81 3.48 12.09
CA SER A 193 2.25 3.54 10.74
C SER A 193 2.63 2.33 9.89
N TRP A 194 1.89 2.08 8.82
CA TRP A 194 2.27 1.04 7.85
C TRP A 194 2.21 1.56 6.42
N GLU A 195 3.00 0.94 5.56
CA GLU A 195 2.98 1.19 4.13
C GLU A 195 1.97 0.28 3.43
N VAL A 196 1.13 0.88 2.60
CA VAL A 196 0.16 0.19 1.75
C VAL A 196 0.88 -0.51 0.60
N SER A 197 0.40 -1.71 0.26
CA SER A 197 0.89 -2.52 -0.87
C SER A 197 0.97 -1.72 -2.18
N LYS A 198 2.01 -1.98 -2.98
CA LYS A 198 2.17 -1.40 -4.32
C LYS A 198 1.08 -1.85 -5.29
N GLU A 199 0.34 -2.91 -4.97
CA GLU A 199 -0.88 -3.27 -5.69
C GLU A 199 -1.94 -2.16 -5.66
N TYR A 200 -2.04 -1.41 -4.55
CA TYR A 200 -2.94 -0.26 -4.45
C TYR A 200 -2.24 1.02 -4.93
N SER A 201 -0.98 1.26 -4.58
CA SER A 201 -0.31 2.55 -4.82
C SER A 201 0.49 2.66 -6.13
N SER A 202 0.71 1.54 -6.83
CA SER A 202 1.59 1.42 -8.01
C SER A 202 2.96 2.08 -7.77
N ASN A 203 3.31 3.11 -8.54
CA ASN A 203 4.58 3.83 -8.38
C ASN A 203 4.58 4.84 -7.23
N GLY A 204 3.42 5.29 -6.76
CA GLY A 204 3.29 6.20 -5.62
C GLY A 204 3.48 5.50 -4.29
N GLU A 205 3.09 6.15 -3.21
CA GLU A 205 3.18 5.61 -1.86
C GLU A 205 1.99 6.07 -1.03
N ILE A 206 1.40 5.17 -0.26
CA ILE A 206 0.39 5.50 0.73
C ILE A 206 0.85 4.91 2.06
N ARG A 207 0.89 5.74 3.10
CA ARG A 207 1.13 5.32 4.48
C ARG A 207 -0.07 5.65 5.33
N ILE A 208 -0.37 4.79 6.30
CA ILE A 208 -1.51 4.96 7.20
C ILE A 208 -0.99 5.05 8.62
N ILE A 209 -1.36 6.14 9.30
CA ILE A 209 -1.28 6.29 10.75
C ILE A 209 -2.69 6.00 11.28
N PRO A 210 -2.94 4.81 11.88
CA PRO A 210 -4.25 4.52 12.45
C PRO A 210 -4.49 5.40 13.68
N ALA A 211 -5.72 5.41 14.17
CA ALA A 211 -6.02 6.10 15.43
C ALA A 211 -5.19 5.52 16.58
N GLY A 212 -5.08 4.19 16.66
CA GLY A 212 -4.24 3.49 17.63
C GLY A 212 -4.43 1.97 17.56
N ASN A 213 -3.85 1.26 18.52
CA ASN A 213 -3.80 -0.19 18.51
C ASN A 213 -5.08 -0.81 19.12
N LEU A 214 -5.94 -1.36 18.26
CA LEU A 214 -7.22 -1.94 18.68
C LEU A 214 -7.16 -3.44 18.96
N ASP A 215 -5.96 -4.01 19.09
CA ASP A 215 -5.83 -5.44 19.34
C ASP A 215 -6.44 -5.83 20.69
N ILE A 216 -7.22 -6.91 20.65
CA ILE A 216 -7.93 -7.48 21.80
C ILE A 216 -7.23 -8.72 22.36
N GLU A 217 -6.18 -9.20 21.69
CA GLU A 217 -5.44 -10.36 22.15
C GLU A 217 -4.67 -10.05 23.45
N GLU A 218 -4.71 -10.99 24.39
CA GLU A 218 -3.94 -10.95 25.63
C GLU A 218 -2.56 -11.55 25.35
N GLU A 219 -1.49 -10.77 25.52
CA GLU A 219 -0.15 -11.35 25.49
C GLU A 219 0.05 -12.27 26.72
N VAL A 220 0.47 -13.50 26.40
CA VAL A 220 0.58 -14.69 27.25
C VAL A 220 1.24 -14.42 28.61
N ASN A 221 0.52 -14.71 29.71
CA ASN A 221 0.98 -15.46 30.92
C ASN A 221 0.00 -15.37 32.11
N ASN A 222 -1.29 -15.73 31.97
CA ASN A 222 -2.24 -15.92 33.10
C ASN A 222 -2.36 -14.77 34.14
N ASP A 223 -1.78 -13.61 33.86
CA ASP A 223 -1.82 -12.40 34.66
C ASP A 223 -2.68 -11.37 33.90
N ASN A 224 -3.55 -10.65 34.62
CA ASN A 224 -4.43 -9.63 34.06
C ASN A 224 -3.64 -8.39 33.59
N PHE A 225 -2.85 -8.51 32.53
CA PHE A 225 -2.19 -7.37 31.88
C PHE A 225 -3.18 -6.62 30.97
N PRO A 226 -3.03 -5.28 30.83
CA PRO A 226 -3.90 -4.51 29.95
C PRO A 226 -3.59 -4.83 28.48
N THR A 227 -4.62 -5.26 27.73
CA THR A 227 -4.59 -5.41 26.26
C THR A 227 -4.27 -4.08 25.57
N ASN A 228 -3.84 -4.14 24.30
CA ASN A 228 -3.61 -2.94 23.49
C ASN A 228 -4.86 -2.06 23.42
N LEU A 229 -6.05 -2.65 23.24
CA LEU A 229 -7.31 -1.91 23.31
C LEU A 229 -7.50 -1.18 24.66
N ASN A 230 -7.17 -1.80 25.79
CA ASN A 230 -7.28 -1.15 27.10
C ASN A 230 -6.32 0.03 27.22
N GLN A 231 -5.10 -0.10 26.70
CA GLN A 231 -4.11 0.98 26.68
C GLN A 231 -4.56 2.13 25.76
N TYR A 232 -5.09 1.81 24.59
CA TYR A 232 -5.68 2.78 23.67
C TYR A 232 -6.81 3.58 24.33
N LEU A 233 -7.75 2.90 24.99
CA LEU A 233 -8.88 3.55 25.69
C LEU A 233 -8.40 4.43 26.85
N GLU A 234 -7.39 3.99 27.60
CA GLU A 234 -6.78 4.77 28.67
C GLU A 234 -6.09 6.03 28.10
N GLY A 235 -5.35 5.90 27.01
CA GLY A 235 -4.73 7.02 26.29
C GLY A 235 -5.77 8.02 25.79
N LEU A 236 -6.83 7.53 25.15
CA LEU A 236 -7.95 8.35 24.68
C LEU A 236 -8.60 9.15 25.81
N SER A 237 -8.76 8.55 27.00
CA SER A 237 -9.35 9.22 28.17
C SER A 237 -8.50 10.38 28.70
N ARG A 238 -7.19 10.38 28.39
CA ARG A 238 -6.19 11.36 28.86
C ARG A 238 -5.93 12.48 27.87
N LEU A 239 -6.43 12.37 26.63
CA LEU A 239 -6.30 13.44 25.65
C LEU A 239 -7.12 14.67 26.07
N ASP A 240 -6.41 15.78 26.27
CA ASP A 240 -7.01 17.06 26.59
C ASP A 240 -7.04 17.97 25.36
N PHE A 241 -8.24 18.13 24.79
CA PHE A 241 -8.50 19.05 23.68
C PHE A 241 -8.78 20.49 24.14
N THR A 242 -8.94 20.74 25.44
CA THR A 242 -9.20 22.11 25.95
C THR A 242 -7.95 22.97 25.91
N SER A 243 -6.78 22.36 26.06
CA SER A 243 -5.47 22.99 25.92
C SER A 243 -5.05 23.11 24.44
N THR A 244 -5.72 23.98 23.68
CA THR A 244 -5.52 24.18 22.22
C THR A 244 -4.04 24.28 21.82
N ASP A 245 -3.23 25.09 22.50
CA ASP A 245 -1.82 25.27 22.15
C ASP A 245 -0.99 23.98 22.28
N LYS A 246 -1.27 23.18 23.31
CA LYS A 246 -0.57 21.91 23.55
C LYS A 246 -0.89 20.90 22.45
N ILE A 247 -2.17 20.69 22.15
CA ILE A 247 -2.57 19.71 21.15
C ILE A 247 -2.10 20.12 19.75
N ILE A 248 -2.20 21.41 19.39
CA ILE A 248 -1.66 21.92 18.12
C ILE A 248 -0.15 21.71 18.05
N THR A 249 0.59 21.95 19.14
CA THR A 249 2.05 21.71 19.17
C THR A 249 2.37 20.23 18.93
N ARG A 250 1.62 19.30 19.52
CA ARG A 250 1.81 17.87 19.27
C ARG A 250 1.58 17.48 17.81
N PHE A 251 0.52 18.02 17.17
CA PHE A 251 0.29 17.80 15.74
C PHE A 251 1.36 18.44 14.84
N LYS A 252 1.90 19.60 15.22
CA LYS A 252 3.04 20.20 14.49
C LYS A 252 4.27 19.31 14.54
N LEU A 253 4.56 18.70 15.69
CA LEU A 253 5.64 17.71 15.83
C LEU A 253 5.39 16.47 14.97
N LEU A 254 4.15 15.97 14.93
CA LEU A 254 3.77 14.86 14.06
C LEU A 254 4.00 15.19 12.58
N ILE A 255 3.50 16.33 12.11
CA ILE A 255 3.67 16.77 10.71
C ILE A 255 5.16 16.87 10.37
N LYS A 256 5.98 17.41 11.29
CA LYS A 256 7.43 17.48 11.11
C LYS A 256 8.08 16.11 11.05
N ASP A 257 7.78 15.20 11.97
CA ASP A 257 8.34 13.84 11.95
C ASP A 257 7.94 13.11 10.65
N ILE A 258 6.71 13.32 10.16
CA ILE A 258 6.22 12.78 8.89
C ILE A 258 7.04 13.33 7.71
N GLN A 259 7.28 14.64 7.67
CA GLN A 259 8.11 15.27 6.63
C GLN A 259 9.54 14.72 6.64
N ASP A 260 10.16 14.68 7.83
CA ASP A 260 11.55 14.27 8.01
C ASP A 260 11.77 12.79 7.64
N GLN A 261 10.82 11.90 7.99
CA GLN A 261 10.99 10.44 7.81
C GLN A 261 10.43 9.91 6.48
N TYR A 262 9.35 10.51 5.95
CA TYR A 262 8.65 10.00 4.77
C TYR A 262 8.73 10.90 3.54
N SER A 263 9.00 12.19 3.75
CA SER A 263 9.00 13.22 2.70
C SER A 263 7.75 13.11 1.78
N PRO A 264 6.53 13.14 2.33
CA PRO A 264 5.32 13.00 1.54
C PRO A 264 4.99 14.28 0.77
N ASP A 265 4.24 14.13 -0.32
CA ASP A 265 3.65 15.25 -1.06
C ASP A 265 2.45 15.87 -0.34
N ALA A 266 1.72 15.09 0.47
CA ALA A 266 0.55 15.57 1.20
C ALA A 266 0.16 14.67 2.38
N ILE A 267 -0.53 15.26 3.37
CA ILE A 267 -1.17 14.57 4.48
C ILE A 267 -2.69 14.66 4.33
N PHE A 268 -3.38 13.53 4.45
CA PHE A 268 -4.83 13.41 4.41
C PHE A 268 -5.32 13.00 5.79
N ILE A 269 -6.29 13.72 6.34
CA ILE A 269 -6.83 13.46 7.68
C ILE A 269 -8.29 13.03 7.56
N ASP A 270 -8.60 11.84 8.09
CA ASP A 270 -9.97 11.40 8.32
C ASP A 270 -10.46 11.92 9.67
N SER A 271 -11.17 13.06 9.68
CA SER A 271 -11.65 13.67 10.93
C SER A 271 -12.95 13.05 11.39
N ARG A 272 -13.13 12.82 12.70
CA ARG A 272 -14.38 12.36 13.36
C ARG A 272 -15.65 13.08 12.88
N THR A 273 -16.76 12.33 12.81
CA THR A 273 -18.06 12.89 12.43
C THR A 273 -18.71 13.72 13.55
N GLY A 274 -19.54 14.68 13.16
CA GLY A 274 -20.35 15.49 14.08
C GLY A 274 -19.64 16.75 14.57
N PHE A 275 -20.20 17.40 15.60
CA PHE A 275 -19.58 18.57 16.21
C PHE A 275 -18.49 18.13 17.20
N THR A 276 -17.23 18.23 16.81
CA THR A 276 -16.11 17.68 17.58
C THR A 276 -14.93 18.65 17.67
N ASP A 277 -14.17 18.56 18.76
CA ASP A 277 -12.91 19.30 18.90
C ASP A 277 -11.89 18.86 17.84
N ILE A 278 -11.87 17.57 17.50
CA ILE A 278 -10.93 17.04 16.52
C ILE A 278 -11.17 17.63 15.12
N PHE A 279 -12.42 17.88 14.70
CA PHE A 279 -12.68 18.64 13.48
C PHE A 279 -12.18 20.09 13.59
N GLY A 280 -12.39 20.74 14.74
CA GLY A 280 -11.81 22.07 15.01
C GLY A 280 -10.29 22.09 14.84
N ILE A 281 -9.59 21.11 15.41
CA ILE A 281 -8.13 20.97 15.32
C ILE A 281 -7.67 20.66 13.89
N THR A 282 -8.15 19.55 13.35
CA THR A 282 -7.70 19.04 12.04
C THR A 282 -8.04 20.03 10.92
N ALA A 283 -9.29 20.46 10.83
CA ALA A 283 -9.74 21.32 9.74
C ALA A 283 -9.37 22.80 9.95
N LEU A 284 -9.70 23.38 11.12
CA LEU A 284 -9.60 24.84 11.28
C LEU A 284 -8.20 25.28 11.68
N HIS A 285 -7.46 24.45 12.43
CA HIS A 285 -6.09 24.81 12.84
C HIS A 285 -5.01 24.26 11.91
N LEU A 286 -5.10 23.01 11.45
CA LEU A 286 -3.99 22.32 10.79
C LEU A 286 -4.06 22.26 9.26
N SER A 287 -5.23 22.45 8.64
CA SER A 287 -5.39 22.20 7.21
C SER A 287 -5.09 23.40 6.31
N SER A 288 -4.61 23.10 5.10
CA SER A 288 -4.57 24.02 3.95
C SER A 288 -5.76 23.85 3.00
N GLN A 289 -6.43 22.69 3.04
CA GLN A 289 -7.64 22.38 2.28
C GLN A 289 -8.62 21.55 3.12
N ILE A 290 -9.91 21.81 2.98
CA ILE A 290 -10.96 21.05 3.67
C ILE A 290 -11.97 20.50 2.66
N VAL A 291 -12.35 19.24 2.84
CA VAL A 291 -13.32 18.50 2.05
C VAL A 291 -14.51 18.12 2.94
N GLY A 292 -15.65 18.78 2.74
CA GLY A 292 -16.89 18.54 3.49
C GLY A 292 -17.87 17.66 2.71
N ILE A 293 -18.32 16.56 3.31
CA ILE A 293 -19.19 15.57 2.66
C ILE A 293 -20.53 15.50 3.40
N PHE A 294 -21.63 15.77 2.67
CA PHE A 294 -22.96 15.90 3.27
C PHE A 294 -24.05 15.25 2.43
N GLY A 295 -25.06 14.69 3.09
CA GLY A 295 -26.24 14.14 2.43
C GLY A 295 -27.38 15.16 2.22
N ASN A 296 -28.40 14.74 1.47
CA ASN A 296 -29.58 15.57 1.16
C ASN A 296 -30.61 15.64 2.30
N SER A 297 -30.43 14.86 3.37
CA SER A 297 -31.39 14.82 4.47
C SER A 297 -31.38 16.14 5.25
N VAL A 298 -32.54 16.55 5.76
CA VAL A 298 -32.67 17.75 6.62
C VAL A 298 -31.78 17.65 7.85
N GLN A 299 -31.50 16.42 8.32
CA GLN A 299 -30.60 16.17 9.44
C GLN A 299 -29.16 16.63 9.18
N ASN A 300 -28.72 16.79 7.93
CA ASN A 300 -27.39 17.32 7.61
C ASN A 300 -27.31 18.85 7.71
N ASN A 301 -28.45 19.56 7.69
CA ASN A 301 -28.45 21.03 7.61
C ASN A 301 -27.67 21.72 8.74
N PRO A 302 -27.81 21.35 10.03
CA PRO A 302 -27.05 22.00 11.10
C PRO A 302 -25.54 21.89 10.90
N GLY A 303 -25.07 20.71 10.49
CA GLY A 303 -23.65 20.47 10.21
C GLY A 303 -23.13 21.24 9.00
N ILE A 304 -23.92 21.33 7.92
CA ILE A 304 -23.57 22.12 6.73
C ILE A 304 -23.39 23.60 7.10
N TYR A 305 -24.34 24.16 7.85
CA TYR A 305 -24.31 25.57 8.22
C TYR A 305 -23.15 25.90 9.15
N GLN A 306 -22.95 25.08 10.18
CA GLN A 306 -21.81 25.23 11.09
C GLN A 306 -20.46 25.08 10.36
N PHE A 307 -20.37 24.16 9.39
CA PHE A 307 -19.19 24.02 8.55
C PHE A 307 -18.90 25.31 7.78
N ILE A 308 -19.89 25.85 7.08
CA ILE A 308 -19.78 27.10 6.31
C ILE A 308 -19.33 28.26 7.19
N ASP A 309 -19.96 28.45 8.35
CA ASP A 309 -19.63 29.54 9.28
C ASP A 309 -18.20 29.41 9.82
N SER A 310 -17.75 28.19 10.07
CA SER A 310 -16.39 27.90 10.53
C SER A 310 -15.37 28.20 9.44
N ILE A 311 -15.60 27.75 8.20
CA ILE A 311 -14.70 28.04 7.07
C ILE A 311 -14.68 29.54 6.77
N LYS A 312 -15.83 30.21 6.80
CA LYS A 312 -15.89 31.67 6.62
C LYS A 312 -15.07 32.41 7.67
N SER A 313 -15.11 31.96 8.92
CA SER A 313 -14.30 32.53 9.99
C SER A 313 -12.81 32.27 9.74
N LEU A 314 -12.47 31.08 9.26
CA LEU A 314 -11.11 30.69 8.90
C LEU A 314 -10.55 31.52 7.74
N THR A 315 -11.30 31.73 6.66
CA THR A 315 -10.82 32.49 5.49
C THR A 315 -10.61 33.97 5.79
N LYS A 316 -11.23 34.52 6.84
CA LYS A 316 -10.92 35.87 7.34
C LYS A 316 -9.54 35.94 8.01
N ILE A 317 -9.08 34.83 8.59
CA ILE A 317 -7.82 34.73 9.33
C ILE A 317 -6.70 34.31 8.37
N LYS A 318 -6.94 33.27 7.56
CA LYS A 318 -6.00 32.66 6.62
C LYS A 318 -6.24 33.18 5.20
N LYS A 319 -5.44 34.16 4.77
CA LYS A 319 -5.61 34.83 3.46
C LYS A 319 -5.40 33.91 2.25
N ASP A 320 -4.54 32.89 2.38
CA ASP A 320 -4.18 31.97 1.29
C ASP A 320 -4.88 30.59 1.41
N PHE A 321 -5.98 30.51 2.16
CA PHE A 321 -6.73 29.28 2.32
C PHE A 321 -7.49 28.90 1.04
N ASN A 322 -7.34 27.66 0.57
CA ASN A 322 -8.00 27.20 -0.64
C ASN A 322 -9.54 27.15 -0.45
N PRO A 323 -10.34 27.40 -1.49
CA PRO A 323 -11.79 27.26 -1.40
C PRO A 323 -12.21 25.87 -0.89
N PRO A 324 -13.17 25.76 0.04
CA PRO A 324 -13.57 24.46 0.54
C PRO A 324 -14.25 23.64 -0.56
N ILE A 325 -13.96 22.34 -0.58
CA ILE A 325 -14.65 21.38 -1.45
C ILE A 325 -15.87 20.86 -0.69
N ILE A 326 -17.06 20.95 -1.27
CA ILE A 326 -18.32 20.44 -0.71
C ILE A 326 -18.90 19.37 -1.64
N ILE A 327 -19.05 18.16 -1.09
CA ILE A 327 -19.57 16.99 -1.80
C ILE A 327 -20.99 16.68 -1.33
N ASN A 328 -21.92 16.52 -2.28
CA ASN A 328 -23.24 15.96 -2.02
C ASN A 328 -23.23 14.43 -2.18
N ALA A 329 -23.25 13.72 -1.06
CA ALA A 329 -23.19 12.26 -1.01
C ALA A 329 -24.48 11.62 -1.58
N PHE A 330 -24.28 10.54 -2.34
CA PHE A 330 -25.32 9.64 -2.86
C PHE A 330 -26.51 10.38 -3.51
N SER A 331 -26.21 11.26 -4.46
CA SER A 331 -27.18 12.16 -5.07
C SER A 331 -27.19 12.11 -6.60
N ASN A 332 -28.37 12.38 -7.16
CA ASN A 332 -28.53 12.63 -8.60
C ASN A 332 -28.48 14.13 -8.89
N THR A 333 -28.39 14.50 -10.18
CA THR A 333 -28.25 15.89 -10.63
C THR A 333 -29.33 16.82 -10.06
N LYS A 334 -30.60 16.38 -10.03
CA LYS A 334 -31.70 17.18 -9.50
C LYS A 334 -31.56 17.48 -8.01
N LEU A 335 -31.15 16.49 -7.22
CA LEU A 335 -30.90 16.67 -5.79
C LEU A 335 -29.66 17.53 -5.54
N PHE A 336 -28.63 17.36 -6.35
CA PHE A 336 -27.41 18.16 -6.31
C PHE A 336 -27.67 19.64 -6.59
N ASP A 337 -28.46 19.99 -7.61
CA ASP A 337 -28.81 21.38 -7.90
C ASP A 337 -29.56 22.03 -6.73
N LYS A 338 -30.50 21.28 -6.12
CA LYS A 338 -31.25 21.75 -4.94
C LYS A 338 -30.32 21.94 -3.74
N PHE A 339 -29.37 21.04 -3.54
CA PHE A 339 -28.37 21.10 -2.48
C PHE A 339 -27.47 22.33 -2.64
N LYS A 340 -26.90 22.54 -3.82
CA LYS A 340 -26.06 23.70 -4.15
C LYS A 340 -26.82 25.01 -3.94
N LYS A 341 -28.05 25.11 -4.44
CA LYS A 341 -28.90 26.29 -4.26
C LYS A 341 -29.15 26.60 -2.78
N LYS A 342 -29.42 25.58 -1.96
CA LYS A 342 -29.64 25.72 -0.50
C LYS A 342 -28.41 26.33 0.18
N ILE A 343 -27.23 25.83 -0.15
CA ILE A 343 -25.97 26.31 0.45
C ILE A 343 -25.65 27.74 -0.01
N ASN A 344 -25.69 28.02 -1.30
CA ASN A 344 -25.44 29.37 -1.82
C ASN A 344 -26.41 30.40 -1.23
N THR A 345 -27.70 30.06 -1.11
CA THR A 345 -28.69 30.94 -0.47
C THR A 345 -28.35 31.24 0.99
N TYR A 346 -27.76 30.28 1.71
CA TYR A 346 -27.33 30.47 3.09
C TYR A 346 -26.10 31.40 3.16
N ILE A 347 -25.09 31.17 2.31
CA ILE A 347 -23.90 32.01 2.19
C ILE A 347 -24.30 33.46 1.85
N GLU A 348 -25.11 33.65 0.80
CA GLU A 348 -25.57 34.98 0.35
C GLU A 348 -26.31 35.76 1.44
N LYS A 349 -27.17 35.09 2.23
CA LYS A 349 -27.91 35.74 3.33
C LYS A 349 -26.98 36.21 4.44
N ASN A 350 -26.00 35.40 4.81
CA ASN A 350 -25.09 35.67 5.92
C ASN A 350 -23.88 36.55 5.51
N ASP A 351 -23.67 36.80 4.21
CA ASP A 351 -22.60 37.65 3.68
C ASP A 351 -23.06 39.09 3.37
N SER A 352 -24.35 39.41 3.50
CA SER A 352 -24.93 40.72 3.17
C SER A 352 -24.46 41.91 4.03
N GLU A 353 -23.64 41.69 5.07
CA GLU A 353 -23.15 42.72 5.98
C GLU A 353 -21.69 43.18 5.77
N ASN A 354 -20.88 42.56 4.89
CA ASN A 354 -19.48 42.98 4.63
C ASN A 354 -19.03 42.70 3.19
N GLU A 355 -18.71 43.74 2.41
CA GLU A 355 -18.43 43.68 0.96
C GLU A 355 -17.07 43.06 0.55
N THR A 356 -16.20 42.66 1.47
CA THR A 356 -14.79 42.36 1.13
C THR A 356 -14.40 40.90 0.92
N PHE A 357 -15.22 39.89 1.28
CA PHE A 357 -14.88 38.48 1.03
C PHE A 357 -16.12 37.56 0.99
N LEU A 358 -16.50 37.08 -0.20
CA LEU A 358 -17.58 36.10 -0.37
C LEU A 358 -17.00 34.68 -0.41
N LEU A 359 -17.49 33.78 0.45
CA LEU A 359 -17.06 32.37 0.40
C LEU A 359 -17.58 31.71 -0.89
N SER A 360 -16.69 31.10 -1.67
CA SER A 360 -17.04 30.44 -2.94
C SER A 360 -16.64 28.95 -2.95
N PRO A 361 -17.44 28.05 -2.35
CA PRO A 361 -17.13 26.63 -2.32
C PRO A 361 -17.17 25.99 -3.71
N GLU A 362 -16.38 24.93 -3.87
CA GLU A 362 -16.42 24.08 -5.05
C GLU A 362 -17.31 22.87 -4.78
N TYR A 363 -18.22 22.58 -5.70
CA TYR A 363 -19.27 21.59 -5.47
C TYR A 363 -19.10 20.37 -6.36
N PHE A 364 -19.16 19.19 -5.74
CA PHE A 364 -19.19 17.90 -6.43
C PHE A 364 -20.31 17.03 -5.87
N HIS A 365 -20.62 15.94 -6.56
CA HIS A 365 -21.60 14.98 -6.07
C HIS A 365 -21.21 13.55 -6.42
N PHE A 366 -21.55 12.62 -5.55
CA PHE A 366 -21.30 11.20 -5.76
C PHE A 366 -22.59 10.43 -5.94
N ARG A 367 -22.54 9.38 -6.74
CA ARG A 367 -23.60 8.37 -6.78
C ARG A 367 -23.22 7.20 -5.89
N TYR A 368 -24.24 6.50 -5.40
CA TYR A 368 -24.03 5.23 -4.71
C TYR A 368 -23.50 4.21 -5.70
N ASP A 369 -22.51 3.45 -5.27
CA ASP A 369 -21.91 2.34 -6.01
C ASP A 369 -21.76 1.15 -5.06
N SER A 370 -22.20 -0.03 -5.50
CA SER A 370 -22.19 -1.23 -4.67
C SER A 370 -20.81 -1.83 -4.47
N VAL A 371 -19.89 -1.65 -5.43
CA VAL A 371 -18.51 -2.12 -5.28
C VAL A 371 -17.81 -1.26 -4.24
N LEU A 372 -17.97 0.06 -4.34
CA LEU A 372 -17.36 1.00 -3.39
C LEU A 372 -17.94 0.91 -1.96
N SER A 373 -19.18 0.41 -1.80
CA SER A 373 -19.77 0.22 -0.47
C SER A 373 -19.16 -0.94 0.32
N GLU A 374 -18.51 -1.88 -0.36
CA GLU A 374 -17.85 -3.04 0.24
C GLU A 374 -16.34 -2.83 0.48
N LEU A 375 -15.82 -1.63 0.25
CA LEU A 375 -14.42 -1.31 0.54
C LEU A 375 -14.09 -1.49 2.03
N GLY A 376 -13.02 -2.24 2.32
CA GLY A 376 -12.61 -2.61 3.67
C GLY A 376 -13.43 -3.76 4.28
N THR A 377 -14.36 -4.39 3.55
CA THR A 377 -15.11 -5.56 4.03
C THR A 377 -14.53 -6.85 3.47
N SER A 378 -14.97 -8.00 3.99
CA SER A 378 -14.58 -9.31 3.44
C SER A 378 -15.09 -9.55 2.01
N ASP A 379 -16.07 -8.76 1.58
CA ASP A 379 -16.69 -8.85 0.26
C ASP A 379 -16.09 -7.81 -0.73
N GLU A 380 -14.96 -7.17 -0.35
CA GLU A 380 -14.24 -6.23 -1.20
C GLU A 380 -13.81 -6.87 -2.53
N ASP A 381 -14.23 -6.27 -3.65
CA ASP A 381 -13.72 -6.61 -4.99
C ASP A 381 -12.58 -5.67 -5.37
N LYS A 382 -11.38 -6.01 -4.89
CA LYS A 382 -10.14 -5.24 -5.06
C LYS A 382 -9.86 -4.90 -6.53
N GLU A 383 -9.91 -5.92 -7.40
CA GLU A 383 -9.58 -5.77 -8.81
C GLU A 383 -10.54 -4.79 -9.50
N THR A 384 -11.84 -4.92 -9.21
CA THR A 384 -12.84 -4.05 -9.82
C THR A 384 -12.68 -2.60 -9.38
N TRP A 385 -12.52 -2.30 -8.08
CA TRP A 385 -12.44 -0.91 -7.65
C TRP A 385 -11.10 -0.25 -8.03
N ILE A 386 -9.99 -0.98 -8.05
CA ILE A 386 -8.71 -0.47 -8.57
C ILE A 386 -8.82 -0.19 -10.07
N SER A 387 -9.44 -1.08 -10.84
CA SER A 387 -9.73 -0.84 -12.25
C SER A 387 -10.59 0.41 -12.47
N MET A 388 -11.56 0.66 -11.58
CA MET A 388 -12.31 1.92 -11.59
C MET A 388 -11.37 3.12 -11.42
N VAL A 389 -10.40 3.07 -10.48
CA VAL A 389 -9.35 4.10 -10.25
C VAL A 389 -8.51 4.39 -11.48
N ASP A 390 -8.07 3.34 -12.18
CA ASP A 390 -7.17 3.47 -13.33
C ASP A 390 -7.90 3.90 -14.61
N SER A 391 -9.20 3.59 -14.72
CA SER A 391 -9.96 3.89 -15.92
C SER A 391 -10.17 5.40 -16.14
N SER A 392 -10.10 5.83 -17.41
CA SER A 392 -10.43 7.21 -17.79
C SER A 392 -11.87 7.61 -17.43
N GLY A 393 -12.75 6.62 -17.23
CA GLY A 393 -14.14 6.72 -16.80
C GLY A 393 -14.40 6.58 -15.29
N PHE A 394 -13.39 6.84 -14.44
CA PHE A 394 -13.58 6.98 -12.98
C PHE A 394 -14.88 7.75 -12.68
N LEU A 395 -15.76 7.12 -11.89
CA LEU A 395 -17.13 7.57 -11.62
C LEU A 395 -17.25 9.10 -11.58
N ILE A 396 -18.00 9.67 -12.53
CA ILE A 396 -18.26 11.11 -12.67
C ILE A 396 -18.55 11.70 -11.28
N GLY A 397 -17.75 12.68 -10.85
CA GLY A 397 -17.78 13.27 -9.51
C GLY A 397 -16.56 12.92 -8.65
N TYR A 398 -16.23 11.63 -8.48
CA TYR A 398 -15.07 11.25 -7.67
C TYR A 398 -13.78 11.76 -8.33
N LYS A 399 -13.67 11.62 -9.66
CA LYS A 399 -12.42 11.90 -10.41
C LYS A 399 -12.13 13.37 -10.28
N ASP A 400 -13.18 14.15 -10.45
CA ASP A 400 -13.16 15.58 -10.45
C ASP A 400 -12.66 16.13 -9.11
N VAL A 401 -12.99 15.47 -7.98
CA VAL A 401 -12.43 15.81 -6.66
C VAL A 401 -10.93 15.53 -6.60
N SER A 402 -10.49 14.34 -7.03
CA SER A 402 -9.06 13.98 -7.04
C SER A 402 -8.25 14.88 -7.97
N GLU A 403 -8.76 15.15 -9.18
CA GLU A 403 -8.19 16.06 -10.18
C GLU A 403 -8.16 17.51 -9.70
N LYS A 404 -9.09 17.88 -8.82
CA LYS A 404 -9.07 19.21 -8.22
C LYS A 404 -8.04 19.32 -7.10
N LEU A 405 -7.92 18.28 -6.28
CA LEU A 405 -6.91 18.23 -5.22
C LEU A 405 -5.49 18.24 -5.80
N ILE A 406 -5.21 17.50 -6.88
CA ILE A 406 -3.89 17.54 -7.55
C ILE A 406 -3.55 18.94 -8.07
N GLN A 407 -4.53 19.72 -8.55
CA GLN A 407 -4.29 21.12 -8.95
C GLN A 407 -3.85 21.99 -7.77
N TYR A 408 -4.41 21.76 -6.58
CA TYR A 408 -4.00 22.48 -5.37
C TYR A 408 -2.59 22.08 -4.94
N LEU A 409 -2.26 20.78 -4.97
CA LEU A 409 -0.91 20.28 -4.67
C LEU A 409 0.15 20.92 -5.59
N HIS A 410 -0.11 20.99 -6.90
CA HIS A 410 0.83 21.60 -7.85
C HIS A 410 0.96 23.13 -7.72
N LYS A 411 -0.06 23.82 -7.21
CA LYS A 411 0.00 25.27 -6.97
C LYS A 411 0.95 25.59 -5.82
N GLU A 412 0.93 24.77 -4.76
CA GLU A 412 1.84 24.91 -3.62
C GLU A 412 3.29 24.60 -4.02
N GLU A 413 3.54 23.53 -4.80
CA GLU A 413 4.87 23.22 -5.34
C GLU A 413 5.51 24.36 -6.15
N LYS A 414 4.70 25.11 -6.93
CA LYS A 414 5.17 26.27 -7.68
C LYS A 414 5.49 27.45 -6.76
N SER A 415 4.65 27.71 -5.76
CA SER A 415 4.85 28.79 -4.79
C SER A 415 6.15 28.60 -3.99
N GLU A 416 6.47 27.37 -3.57
CA GLU A 416 7.74 27.08 -2.88
C GLU A 416 8.96 27.25 -3.79
N ARG A 417 8.87 26.80 -5.06
CA ARG A 417 9.93 27.00 -6.05
C ARG A 417 10.19 28.47 -6.35
N ASP A 418 9.14 29.28 -6.41
CA ASP A 418 9.24 30.73 -6.64
C ASP A 418 9.87 31.45 -5.42
N GLN A 419 9.56 31.03 -4.18
CA GLN A 419 10.20 31.55 -2.96
C GLN A 419 11.68 31.15 -2.82
N LEU A 420 12.05 29.92 -3.21
CA LEU A 420 13.45 29.47 -3.26
C LEU A 420 14.25 30.18 -4.37
N GLN A 421 13.60 30.57 -5.48
CA GLN A 421 14.20 31.40 -6.52
C GLN A 421 14.37 32.87 -6.08
N GLU A 422 13.46 33.44 -5.29
CA GLU A 422 13.65 34.80 -4.74
C GLU A 422 14.79 34.87 -3.70
N ALA A 423 15.04 33.81 -2.93
CA ALA A 423 16.18 33.72 -2.02
C ALA A 423 17.54 33.53 -2.74
N SER A 424 17.54 33.05 -3.99
CA SER A 424 18.74 32.81 -4.80
C SER A 424 19.00 33.88 -5.87
N ASN A 425 18.11 34.88 -6.03
CA ASN A 425 18.24 35.97 -7.00
C ASN A 425 19.12 37.16 -6.57
N TYR A 426 20.12 36.90 -5.72
CA TYR A 426 21.37 37.67 -5.70
C TYR A 426 22.50 36.82 -6.28
N THR A 427 22.37 36.36 -7.53
CA THR A 427 23.46 36.41 -8.52
C THR A 427 23.02 35.86 -9.87
N THR A 428 23.56 36.49 -10.92
CA THR A 428 23.69 36.04 -12.30
C THR A 428 22.48 36.14 -13.24
N GLU A 429 22.60 37.15 -14.11
CA GLU A 429 21.77 37.43 -15.27
C GLU A 429 21.87 36.38 -16.39
N LYS A 430 20.71 36.21 -17.05
CA LYS A 430 20.47 36.07 -18.50
C LYS A 430 21.19 34.96 -19.29
N ASN A 431 20.38 34.05 -19.84
CA ASN A 431 20.23 33.89 -21.29
C ASN A 431 19.05 32.94 -21.63
N ASN A 432 18.00 33.49 -22.26
CA ASN A 432 16.93 32.74 -22.92
C ASN A 432 17.27 32.58 -24.42
N PRO A 433 17.00 31.43 -25.03
CA PRO A 433 16.62 31.35 -26.43
C PRO A 433 15.13 31.04 -26.56
N SER A 434 14.44 31.96 -27.22
CA SER A 434 13.04 31.97 -27.60
C SER A 434 12.61 30.76 -28.46
N LEU A 435 11.52 30.11 -28.03
CA LEU A 435 10.72 29.16 -28.81
C LEU A 435 9.91 29.92 -29.87
N ASN A 436 10.28 29.75 -31.13
CA ASN A 436 9.47 30.17 -32.27
C ASN A 436 8.47 29.07 -32.65
N LEU A 437 7.19 29.42 -32.53
CA LEU A 437 6.07 28.80 -33.23
C LEU A 437 6.27 28.95 -34.75
N LEU A 438 6.28 27.84 -35.47
CA LEU A 438 6.13 27.83 -36.93
C LEU A 438 5.07 26.81 -37.36
N SER A 439 3.94 27.40 -37.78
CA SER A 439 3.06 27.04 -38.89
C SER A 439 3.33 25.78 -39.69
N GLU A 440 2.24 25.03 -39.86
CA GLU A 440 1.78 24.38 -41.09
C GLU A 440 2.67 24.57 -42.33
N ASN A 441 3.18 23.46 -42.86
CA ASN A 441 3.30 23.26 -44.30
C ASN A 441 3.30 21.78 -44.63
N SER A 442 2.16 21.34 -45.17
CA SER A 442 2.02 20.17 -45.99
C SER A 442 2.91 20.27 -47.24
N THR A 443 3.87 19.36 -47.39
CA THR A 443 4.26 18.88 -48.73
C THR A 443 4.87 17.48 -48.63
N SER A 444 4.43 16.68 -49.60
CA SER A 444 4.67 15.26 -49.89
C SER A 444 6.12 14.85 -50.17
N VAL A 445 6.31 13.52 -50.22
CA VAL A 445 7.40 12.71 -50.83
C VAL A 445 8.53 12.38 -49.83
N TYR A 446 8.72 11.14 -49.36
CA TYR A 446 8.95 9.89 -50.12
C TYR A 446 8.19 8.68 -49.56
N ASP A 447 7.49 8.00 -50.46
CA ASP A 447 6.77 6.74 -50.25
C ASP A 447 7.76 5.58 -50.52
N SER A 448 8.59 5.24 -49.53
CA SER A 448 9.26 3.93 -49.50
C SER A 448 8.27 2.94 -48.91
N LYS A 449 7.63 2.12 -49.75
CA LYS A 449 6.84 0.97 -49.28
C LYS A 449 7.70 0.17 -48.30
N ILE A 450 7.35 0.20 -47.02
CA ILE A 450 7.93 -0.67 -46.00
C ILE A 450 7.70 -2.11 -46.45
N ASP A 451 8.78 -2.85 -46.68
CA ASP A 451 8.71 -4.28 -46.97
C ASP A 451 8.46 -5.03 -45.66
N PHE A 452 7.18 -5.25 -45.34
CA PHE A 452 6.75 -5.93 -44.12
C PHE A 452 7.41 -7.32 -43.96
N PRO A 453 7.52 -8.17 -45.01
CA PRO A 453 8.34 -9.38 -44.99
C PRO A 453 9.79 -9.20 -44.53
N GLU A 454 10.48 -8.14 -44.96
CA GLU A 454 11.87 -7.85 -44.53
C GLU A 454 11.90 -7.43 -43.06
N THR A 455 10.96 -6.56 -42.67
CA THR A 455 10.78 -6.08 -41.30
C THR A 455 10.51 -7.24 -40.32
N GLN A 456 9.63 -8.15 -40.71
CA GLN A 456 9.32 -9.39 -40.00
C GLN A 456 10.58 -10.21 -39.74
N GLN A 457 11.39 -10.42 -40.77
CA GLN A 457 12.59 -11.23 -40.68
C GLN A 457 13.62 -10.61 -39.73
N LYS A 458 13.83 -9.29 -39.80
CA LYS A 458 14.75 -8.57 -38.91
C LYS A 458 14.33 -8.71 -37.44
N ILE A 459 13.05 -8.48 -37.12
CA ILE A 459 12.55 -8.62 -35.74
C ILE A 459 12.82 -10.02 -35.20
N LEU A 460 12.45 -11.06 -35.95
CA LEU A 460 12.56 -12.43 -35.50
C LEU A 460 14.01 -12.93 -35.38
N LEU A 461 14.91 -12.52 -36.29
CA LEU A 461 16.33 -12.86 -36.22
C LEU A 461 17.02 -12.17 -35.02
N ASN A 462 16.75 -10.88 -34.80
CA ASN A 462 17.32 -10.14 -33.68
C ASN A 462 16.89 -10.75 -32.34
N LEU A 463 15.61 -11.14 -32.22
CA LEU A 463 15.10 -11.84 -31.03
C LEU A 463 15.77 -13.20 -30.85
N GLN A 464 15.93 -13.98 -31.92
CA GLN A 464 16.54 -15.31 -31.85
C GLN A 464 18.00 -15.26 -31.40
N GLU A 465 18.78 -14.30 -31.88
CA GLU A 465 20.20 -14.14 -31.53
C GLU A 465 20.39 -13.76 -30.05
N LYS A 466 19.47 -12.94 -29.51
CA LYS A 466 19.58 -12.36 -28.16
C LYS A 466 18.53 -12.88 -27.19
N TRP A 467 18.01 -14.09 -27.43
CA TRP A 467 16.97 -14.70 -26.61
C TRP A 467 17.49 -14.99 -25.18
N PRO A 468 16.71 -14.69 -24.12
CA PRO A 468 17.15 -14.92 -22.75
C PRO A 468 17.28 -16.42 -22.43
N ASN A 469 18.34 -16.79 -21.72
CA ASN A 469 18.52 -18.16 -21.22
C ASN A 469 17.91 -18.33 -19.82
N LEU A 470 16.61 -18.64 -19.75
CA LEU A 470 15.87 -18.76 -18.48
C LEU A 470 16.19 -20.01 -17.64
N TYR A 471 16.95 -20.95 -18.21
CA TYR A 471 17.40 -22.18 -17.55
C TYR A 471 18.87 -22.10 -17.11
N ALA A 472 19.52 -20.95 -17.30
CA ALA A 472 20.78 -20.70 -16.64
C ALA A 472 20.56 -20.81 -15.13
N ASP A 473 21.40 -21.60 -14.47
CA ASP A 473 21.47 -21.60 -13.01
C ASP A 473 21.67 -20.15 -12.57
N SER A 474 20.76 -19.63 -11.74
CA SER A 474 20.82 -18.25 -11.25
C SER A 474 22.17 -17.92 -10.59
N GLU A 475 22.90 -18.94 -10.12
CA GLU A 475 24.24 -18.78 -9.55
C GLU A 475 25.34 -18.48 -10.58
N ASN A 476 25.11 -18.84 -11.85
CA ASN A 476 26.02 -18.68 -12.99
C ASN A 476 25.70 -17.47 -13.89
N VAL A 477 24.63 -16.73 -13.57
CA VAL A 477 24.26 -15.50 -14.28
C VAL A 477 25.15 -14.34 -13.85
N ASP A 478 25.66 -13.58 -14.82
CA ASP A 478 26.33 -12.31 -14.55
C ASP A 478 25.29 -11.18 -14.47
N TYR A 479 24.90 -10.85 -13.24
CA TYR A 479 23.90 -9.83 -12.97
C TYR A 479 24.33 -8.41 -13.37
N GLN A 480 25.64 -8.16 -13.51
CA GLN A 480 26.09 -6.87 -14.03
C GLN A 480 25.79 -6.77 -15.52
N ILE A 481 26.02 -7.84 -16.29
CA ILE A 481 25.65 -7.88 -17.71
C ILE A 481 24.13 -7.81 -17.86
N GLU A 482 23.35 -8.51 -17.03
CA GLU A 482 21.88 -8.41 -17.04
C GLU A 482 21.39 -6.97 -16.83
N PHE A 483 22.05 -6.24 -15.93
CA PHE A 483 21.76 -4.83 -15.66
C PHE A 483 22.18 -3.92 -16.81
N ASP A 484 23.43 -4.04 -17.28
CA ASP A 484 24.01 -3.20 -18.35
C ASP A 484 23.23 -3.37 -19.66
N GLU A 485 22.82 -4.61 -19.95
CA GLU A 485 21.98 -4.94 -21.08
C GLU A 485 20.48 -4.76 -20.78
N LYS A 486 20.07 -4.17 -19.65
CA LYS A 486 18.65 -3.87 -19.32
C LYS A 486 17.69 -5.07 -19.43
N ARG A 487 18.19 -6.30 -19.21
CA ARG A 487 17.41 -7.56 -19.32
C ARG A 487 16.53 -7.86 -18.11
N ILE A 488 16.80 -7.21 -16.98
CA ILE A 488 16.04 -7.37 -15.74
C ILE A 488 14.69 -6.71 -15.90
N PHE A 489 13.61 -7.48 -15.76
CA PHE A 489 12.26 -6.94 -15.79
C PHE A 489 11.75 -6.64 -14.39
N TYR A 490 11.60 -5.35 -14.11
CA TYR A 490 11.14 -4.86 -12.81
C TYR A 490 9.62 -4.89 -12.74
N ARG A 491 9.09 -5.77 -11.87
CA ARG A 491 7.64 -5.92 -11.64
C ARG A 491 7.17 -5.05 -10.48
N ASP A 492 5.90 -4.65 -10.51
CA ASP A 492 5.32 -3.81 -9.46
C ASP A 492 5.36 -4.51 -8.09
N SER A 493 5.16 -5.84 -8.05
CA SER A 493 5.28 -6.64 -6.83
C SER A 493 6.70 -6.60 -6.22
N MET A 494 7.76 -6.44 -7.03
CA MET A 494 9.13 -6.35 -6.50
C MET A 494 9.37 -5.06 -5.71
N LYS A 495 8.59 -4.01 -5.94
CA LYS A 495 8.70 -2.74 -5.21
C LYS A 495 8.32 -2.91 -3.73
N ASP A 496 7.46 -3.88 -3.41
CA ASP A 496 7.09 -4.21 -2.03
C ASP A 496 8.23 -4.88 -1.26
N LEU A 497 9.37 -5.22 -1.89
CA LEU A 497 10.58 -5.66 -1.15
C LEU A 497 11.06 -4.61 -0.14
N PHE A 498 10.72 -3.34 -0.33
CA PHE A 498 11.03 -2.26 0.61
C PHE A 498 9.88 -1.94 1.57
N ASN A 499 8.73 -2.61 1.43
CA ASN A 499 7.66 -2.56 2.40
C ASN A 499 8.01 -3.49 3.57
N PHE A 500 8.45 -2.92 4.69
CA PHE A 500 8.91 -3.68 5.85
C PHE A 500 7.83 -4.55 6.48
N ASN A 501 6.56 -4.19 6.27
CA ASN A 501 5.44 -4.94 6.78
C ASN A 501 5.13 -6.23 5.98
N LYS A 502 5.70 -6.39 4.79
CA LYS A 502 5.51 -7.57 3.93
C LYS A 502 6.74 -8.45 3.92
N PHE A 503 6.86 -9.39 4.84
CA PHE A 503 8.08 -10.15 5.06
C PHE A 503 8.14 -11.53 4.36
N ILE A 504 7.08 -11.95 3.66
CA ILE A 504 7.04 -13.21 2.92
C ILE A 504 7.04 -12.92 1.42
N VAL A 505 7.99 -13.47 0.67
CA VAL A 505 8.04 -13.42 -0.80
C VAL A 505 7.62 -14.78 -1.33
N LEU A 506 6.44 -14.85 -1.94
CA LEU A 506 5.81 -16.10 -2.35
C LEU A 506 5.84 -16.26 -3.87
N GLY A 507 6.21 -17.45 -4.33
CA GLY A 507 6.12 -17.81 -5.75
C GLY A 507 6.33 -19.29 -6.01
N ASN A 508 5.76 -19.81 -7.10
CA ASN A 508 5.96 -21.17 -7.61
C ASN A 508 7.34 -21.34 -8.29
N LYS A 509 7.69 -22.55 -8.69
CA LYS A 509 8.91 -22.78 -9.49
C LYS A 509 8.79 -22.09 -10.85
N GLY A 510 9.86 -21.45 -11.30
CA GLY A 510 9.89 -20.74 -12.59
C GLY A 510 9.34 -19.32 -12.56
N THR A 511 8.91 -18.80 -11.39
CA THR A 511 8.47 -17.41 -11.24
C THR A 511 9.61 -16.39 -11.15
N GLY A 512 10.85 -16.87 -11.02
CA GLY A 512 12.04 -16.02 -10.90
C GLY A 512 12.49 -15.70 -9.47
N LYS A 513 11.99 -16.41 -8.44
CA LYS A 513 12.43 -16.22 -7.03
C LYS A 513 13.95 -16.22 -6.87
N SER A 514 14.62 -17.29 -7.29
CA SER A 514 16.08 -17.41 -7.13
C SER A 514 16.87 -16.41 -7.98
N TYR A 515 16.34 -16.05 -9.15
CA TYR A 515 16.90 -14.96 -9.97
C TYR A 515 16.81 -13.63 -9.22
N LEU A 516 15.65 -13.29 -8.65
CA LEU A 516 15.47 -12.08 -7.84
C LEU A 516 16.36 -12.11 -6.59
N PHE A 517 16.44 -13.25 -5.89
CA PHE A 517 17.35 -13.42 -4.75
C PHE A 517 18.79 -13.10 -5.13
N GLN A 518 19.34 -13.69 -6.19
CA GLN A 518 20.72 -13.42 -6.59
C GLN A 518 20.90 -11.99 -7.13
N ALA A 519 19.89 -11.44 -7.83
CA ALA A 519 19.92 -10.08 -8.35
C ALA A 519 20.02 -9.01 -7.24
N LEU A 520 19.43 -9.26 -6.07
CA LEU A 520 19.51 -8.35 -4.91
C LEU A 520 20.92 -8.22 -4.30
N LYS A 521 21.89 -9.04 -4.74
CA LYS A 521 23.31 -8.86 -4.38
C LYS A 521 24.01 -7.78 -5.19
N ASN A 522 23.44 -7.35 -6.31
CA ASN A 522 24.04 -6.33 -7.17
C ASN A 522 23.49 -4.94 -6.81
N ASP A 523 24.39 -4.04 -6.42
CA ASP A 523 24.04 -2.69 -5.97
C ASP A 523 23.35 -1.85 -7.05
N ASN A 524 23.67 -2.04 -8.34
CA ASN A 524 23.01 -1.30 -9.41
C ASN A 524 21.54 -1.71 -9.55
N ILE A 525 21.26 -3.01 -9.44
CA ILE A 525 19.90 -3.56 -9.48
C ILE A 525 19.10 -3.09 -8.26
N THR A 526 19.66 -3.19 -7.06
CA THR A 526 18.97 -2.77 -5.83
C THR A 526 18.69 -1.27 -5.82
N ASN A 527 19.63 -0.45 -6.30
CA ASN A 527 19.44 1.00 -6.43
C ASN A 527 18.36 1.36 -7.46
N GLU A 528 18.29 0.66 -8.61
CA GLU A 528 17.23 0.85 -9.61
C GLU A 528 15.86 0.44 -9.06
N LEU A 529 15.76 -0.73 -8.41
CA LEU A 529 14.54 -1.19 -7.72
C LEU A 529 14.06 -0.16 -6.69
N LYS A 530 15.00 0.34 -5.89
CA LYS A 530 14.73 1.33 -4.84
C LYS A 530 14.27 2.67 -5.41
N ALA A 531 14.86 3.10 -6.53
CA ALA A 531 14.43 4.30 -7.26
C ALA A 531 13.00 4.13 -7.80
N GLN A 532 12.70 2.98 -8.39
CA GLN A 532 11.36 2.67 -8.89
C GLN A 532 10.31 2.54 -7.77
N ALA A 533 10.71 2.12 -6.58
CA ALA A 533 9.85 2.08 -5.39
C ALA A 533 9.69 3.46 -4.70
N GLN A 534 10.37 4.51 -5.20
CA GLN A 534 10.50 5.84 -4.58
C GLN A 534 11.16 5.84 -3.19
N LYS A 535 12.05 4.89 -2.93
CA LYS A 535 12.73 4.71 -1.64
C LYS A 535 14.18 5.14 -1.63
N SER A 536 14.61 5.96 -2.61
CA SER A 536 16.02 6.35 -2.79
C SER A 536 16.67 6.97 -1.55
N ASN A 537 15.88 7.62 -0.69
CA ASN A 537 16.31 8.25 0.56
C ASN A 537 16.60 7.26 1.71
N LEU A 538 16.03 6.05 1.70
CA LEU A 538 16.25 5.07 2.75
C LEU A 538 17.64 4.47 2.63
N LYS A 539 18.36 4.21 3.73
CA LYS A 539 19.62 3.45 3.65
C LYS A 539 19.32 1.99 3.96
N ILE A 540 19.34 1.14 2.94
CA ILE A 540 18.91 -0.26 3.04
C ILE A 540 20.04 -1.18 2.57
N ASP A 541 20.39 -2.14 3.41
CA ASP A 541 21.37 -3.18 3.10
C ASP A 541 20.69 -4.55 3.07
N PHE A 542 20.79 -5.25 1.93
CA PHE A 542 20.29 -6.62 1.80
C PHE A 542 21.33 -7.63 2.27
N LEU A 543 21.00 -8.39 3.32
CA LEU A 543 21.86 -9.43 3.86
C LEU A 543 21.30 -10.82 3.52
N HIS A 544 21.95 -11.49 2.57
CA HIS A 544 21.62 -12.87 2.20
C HIS A 544 22.07 -13.82 3.31
N LEU A 545 21.16 -14.23 4.19
CA LEU A 545 21.49 -15.04 5.37
C LEU A 545 21.61 -16.54 5.05
N VAL A 546 20.84 -17.01 4.07
CA VAL A 546 20.92 -18.38 3.53
C VAL A 546 21.44 -18.28 2.11
N ASP A 547 22.64 -18.81 1.87
CA ASP A 547 23.24 -18.79 0.52
C ASP A 547 24.15 -19.99 0.29
N LYS A 548 23.75 -20.82 -0.68
CA LYS A 548 24.50 -22.00 -1.08
C LYS A 548 25.88 -21.65 -1.64
N LYS A 549 26.02 -20.55 -2.37
CA LYS A 549 27.29 -20.14 -3.01
C LYS A 549 28.36 -19.78 -1.97
N ASP A 550 27.93 -19.09 -0.91
CA ASP A 550 28.80 -18.69 0.20
C ASP A 550 28.92 -19.76 1.30
N ASN A 551 28.35 -20.95 1.06
CA ASN A 551 28.18 -22.05 2.01
C ASN A 551 27.42 -21.65 3.30
N TYR A 552 26.66 -20.55 3.35
CA TYR A 552 25.84 -20.17 4.50
C TYR A 552 24.58 -21.05 4.54
N PHE A 553 24.72 -22.27 5.06
CA PHE A 553 23.66 -23.27 4.99
C PHE A 553 23.87 -24.38 6.03
N ILE A 554 22.81 -24.69 6.78
CA ILE A 554 22.73 -25.83 7.71
C ILE A 554 21.47 -26.62 7.36
N SER A 555 21.62 -27.94 7.19
CA SER A 555 20.46 -28.81 6.95
C SER A 555 19.91 -29.35 8.27
N THR A 556 18.61 -29.21 8.50
CA THR A 556 17.95 -29.79 9.68
C THR A 556 17.93 -31.32 9.65
N LYS A 557 18.18 -31.94 8.48
CA LYS A 557 18.37 -33.40 8.38
C LYS A 557 19.52 -33.91 9.25
N GLY A 558 20.62 -33.17 9.33
CA GLY A 558 21.76 -33.57 10.16
C GLY A 558 21.42 -33.61 11.66
N LEU A 559 20.45 -32.80 12.08
CA LEU A 559 19.99 -32.70 13.47
C LEU A 559 19.21 -33.95 13.93
N GLU A 560 18.76 -34.82 13.02
CA GLU A 560 18.11 -36.08 13.38
C GLU A 560 18.97 -36.97 14.26
N SER A 561 20.30 -36.89 14.10
CA SER A 561 21.26 -37.62 14.94
C SER A 561 21.20 -37.21 16.42
N PHE A 562 20.63 -36.04 16.72
CA PHE A 562 20.51 -35.46 18.06
C PHE A 562 19.06 -35.34 18.53
N LYS A 563 18.13 -36.06 17.88
CA LYS A 563 16.69 -35.95 18.14
C LYS A 563 16.31 -36.08 19.63
N GLN A 564 16.96 -36.99 20.36
CA GLN A 564 16.69 -37.17 21.80
C GLN A 564 17.02 -35.94 22.65
N ASP A 565 17.99 -35.14 22.25
CA ASP A 565 18.37 -33.92 22.98
C ASP A 565 17.52 -32.74 22.51
N ILE A 566 17.20 -32.68 21.22
CA ILE A 566 16.25 -31.71 20.64
C ILE A 566 14.87 -31.84 21.30
N ASP A 567 14.35 -33.06 21.44
CA ASP A 567 13.03 -33.32 22.03
C ASP A 567 12.94 -32.89 23.51
N LYS A 568 14.08 -32.77 24.21
CA LYS A 568 14.14 -32.24 25.60
C LYS A 568 14.16 -30.71 25.64
N ILE A 569 14.53 -30.07 24.54
CA ILE A 569 14.61 -28.61 24.43
C ILE A 569 13.25 -28.11 23.94
N GLY A 570 12.45 -27.54 24.84
CA GLY A 570 11.22 -26.87 24.46
C GLY A 570 11.49 -25.76 23.43
N ASP A 571 10.68 -25.73 22.37
CA ASP A 571 10.72 -24.73 21.30
C ASP A 571 12.09 -24.63 20.60
N PHE A 572 12.71 -25.79 20.32
CA PHE A 572 14.03 -25.87 19.72
C PHE A 572 14.15 -25.11 18.40
N TYR A 573 13.18 -25.23 17.48
CA TYR A 573 13.29 -24.64 16.14
C TYR A 573 13.18 -23.10 16.15
N THR A 574 12.36 -22.51 17.02
CA THR A 574 12.34 -21.06 17.21
C THR A 574 13.69 -20.56 17.72
N LYS A 575 14.29 -21.25 18.70
CA LYS A 575 15.64 -20.93 19.19
C LYS A 575 16.69 -21.11 18.10
N PHE A 576 16.62 -22.20 17.33
CA PHE A 576 17.50 -22.47 16.20
C PHE A 576 17.47 -21.33 15.18
N TRP A 577 16.28 -20.89 14.74
CA TRP A 577 16.15 -19.80 13.79
C TRP A 577 16.66 -18.48 14.34
N LYS A 578 16.40 -18.18 15.62
CA LYS A 578 16.94 -16.98 16.29
C LYS A 578 18.46 -16.96 16.29
N ILE A 579 19.12 -18.06 16.70
CA ILE A 579 20.58 -18.12 16.72
C ILE A 579 21.18 -18.17 15.32
N TYR A 580 20.53 -18.82 14.35
CA TYR A 580 20.98 -18.87 12.97
C TYR A 580 20.97 -17.46 12.37
N THR A 581 19.89 -16.72 12.60
CA THR A 581 19.71 -15.33 12.18
C THR A 581 20.78 -14.44 12.79
N TRP A 582 20.93 -14.46 14.11
CA TRP A 582 21.97 -13.70 14.82
C TRP A 582 23.37 -13.99 14.29
N LYS A 583 23.72 -15.27 14.16
CA LYS A 583 25.07 -15.65 13.70
C LYS A 583 25.32 -15.20 12.26
N SER A 584 24.33 -15.33 11.39
CA SER A 584 24.39 -14.89 9.99
C SER A 584 24.58 -13.39 9.87
N ILE A 585 23.83 -12.63 10.67
CA ILE A 585 23.90 -11.17 10.73
C ILE A 585 25.29 -10.75 11.24
N ILE A 586 25.74 -11.27 12.38
CA ILE A 586 27.05 -10.90 12.94
C ILE A 586 28.17 -11.21 11.96
N ASP A 587 28.21 -12.41 11.38
CA ASP A 587 29.33 -12.77 10.50
C ASP A 587 29.43 -11.86 9.26
N LYS A 588 28.30 -11.31 8.79
CA LYS A 588 28.23 -10.41 7.62
C LYS A 588 28.41 -8.93 7.97
N ILE A 589 27.97 -8.51 9.16
CA ILE A 589 28.02 -7.11 9.62
C ILE A 589 29.33 -6.78 10.32
N ASN A 590 29.96 -7.73 11.01
CA ASN A 590 31.16 -7.46 11.81
C ASN A 590 32.29 -6.78 11.01
N PRO A 591 32.54 -7.12 9.72
CA PRO A 591 33.52 -6.40 8.89
C PRO A 591 33.17 -4.91 8.64
N ILE A 592 31.91 -4.54 8.78
CA ILE A 592 31.36 -3.23 8.40
C ILE A 592 31.16 -2.33 9.64
N LEU A 593 30.63 -2.88 10.73
CA LEU A 593 30.29 -2.11 11.95
C LEU A 593 31.30 -2.28 13.10
N ASN A 594 32.35 -3.12 12.96
CA ASN A 594 33.31 -3.46 14.03
C ASN A 594 32.61 -3.90 15.33
N PHE A 595 31.51 -4.65 15.22
CA PHE A 595 30.73 -5.11 16.36
C PHE A 595 31.44 -6.29 17.05
N ASN A 596 31.97 -6.05 18.25
CA ASN A 596 32.62 -7.08 19.04
C ASN A 596 31.60 -7.87 19.86
N SER A 597 31.21 -9.05 19.36
CA SER A 597 30.35 -9.98 20.11
C SER A 597 30.97 -10.34 21.47
N SER A 598 30.12 -10.32 22.49
CA SER A 598 30.42 -10.75 23.86
C SER A 598 30.44 -12.28 23.98
N ILE A 599 29.83 -12.99 23.04
CA ILE A 599 29.71 -14.45 23.01
C ILE A 599 30.98 -15.08 22.44
N LYS A 600 31.81 -15.65 23.32
CA LYS A 600 33.14 -16.19 22.97
C LYS A 600 33.14 -17.62 22.41
N LYS A 601 32.20 -18.47 22.84
CA LYS A 601 32.08 -19.85 22.34
C LYS A 601 31.06 -19.86 21.22
N THR A 602 31.49 -20.12 19.99
CA THR A 602 30.63 -20.05 18.81
C THR A 602 30.67 -21.33 17.98
N PHE A 603 29.70 -21.47 17.10
CA PHE A 603 29.61 -22.48 16.04
C PHE A 603 29.76 -21.79 14.67
N SER A 604 29.86 -22.59 13.61
CA SER A 604 29.87 -22.10 12.23
C SER A 604 28.52 -22.37 11.58
N ILE A 605 27.98 -21.43 10.82
CA ILE A 605 26.83 -21.69 9.94
C ILE A 605 27.24 -22.02 8.50
N LYS A 606 28.55 -22.18 8.28
CA LYS A 606 29.13 -22.62 7.01
C LYS A 606 29.49 -24.09 6.95
N ASN A 607 29.31 -24.81 8.07
CA ASN A 607 29.77 -26.18 8.22
C ASN A 607 28.63 -27.07 8.70
N ASN A 608 28.32 -28.12 7.95
CA ASN A 608 27.20 -29.02 8.24
C ASN A 608 27.67 -30.39 8.76
N ASP A 609 28.90 -30.48 9.28
CA ASP A 609 29.43 -31.70 9.89
C ASP A 609 28.81 -31.99 11.27
N THR A 610 28.91 -33.25 11.71
CA THR A 610 28.31 -33.73 12.96
C THR A 610 28.86 -33.01 14.19
N GLU A 611 30.14 -32.59 14.17
CA GLU A 611 30.76 -31.89 15.29
C GLU A 611 30.17 -30.49 15.47
N ASN A 612 30.02 -29.74 14.37
CA ASN A 612 29.42 -28.43 14.38
C ASN A 612 27.92 -28.47 14.72
N LEU A 613 27.18 -29.45 14.19
CA LEU A 613 25.77 -29.65 14.56
C LEU A 613 25.60 -29.95 16.05
N LYS A 614 26.53 -30.73 16.64
CA LYS A 614 26.55 -30.96 18.09
C LYS A 614 26.76 -29.66 18.87
N LEU A 615 27.71 -28.82 18.44
CA LEU A 615 27.97 -27.52 19.07
C LEU A 615 26.74 -26.60 19.01
N ILE A 616 25.96 -26.64 17.93
CA ILE A 616 24.71 -25.88 17.80
C ILE A 616 23.68 -26.36 18.81
N VAL A 617 23.47 -27.68 18.91
CA VAL A 617 22.52 -28.25 19.89
C VAL A 617 22.93 -27.92 21.32
N GLU A 618 24.23 -28.06 21.66
CA GLU A 618 24.76 -27.68 22.97
C GLU A 618 24.60 -26.17 23.25
N PHE A 619 24.76 -25.32 22.23
CA PHE A 619 24.60 -23.88 22.35
C PHE A 619 23.14 -23.50 22.62
N ILE A 620 22.19 -24.11 21.90
CA ILE A 620 20.74 -23.88 22.08
C ILE A 620 20.26 -24.36 23.45
N GLN A 621 20.85 -25.44 23.97
CA GLN A 621 20.46 -26.01 25.26
C GLN A 621 20.72 -25.07 26.44
N ASP A 622 21.73 -24.20 26.35
CA ASP A 622 22.05 -23.22 27.39
C ASP A 622 21.25 -21.93 27.21
N LEU A 623 20.28 -21.70 28.09
CA LEU A 623 19.43 -20.51 28.10
C LEU A 623 20.21 -19.20 28.20
N ASN A 624 21.38 -19.19 28.85
CA ASN A 624 22.19 -17.96 28.95
C ASN A 624 22.71 -17.52 27.58
N ASN A 625 23.00 -18.48 26.70
CA ASN A 625 23.41 -18.18 25.33
C ASN A 625 22.25 -17.55 24.55
N ILE A 626 21.03 -18.05 24.73
CA ILE A 626 19.84 -17.49 24.06
C ILE A 626 19.58 -16.05 24.52
N ILE A 627 19.65 -15.78 25.83
CA ILE A 627 19.51 -14.43 26.39
C ILE A 627 20.61 -13.50 25.85
N ALA A 628 21.85 -13.99 25.76
CA ALA A 628 22.95 -13.20 25.20
C ALA A 628 22.74 -12.87 23.71
N VAL A 629 22.19 -13.82 22.93
CA VAL A 629 21.86 -13.62 21.51
C VAL A 629 20.76 -12.57 21.34
N GLU A 630 19.71 -12.63 22.15
CA GLU A 630 18.62 -11.63 22.14
C GLU A 630 19.17 -10.23 22.41
N LYS A 631 20.00 -10.10 23.44
CA LYS A 631 20.62 -8.84 23.79
C LYS A 631 21.53 -8.29 22.67
N GLU A 632 22.33 -9.14 22.03
CA GLU A 632 23.18 -8.70 20.92
C GLU A 632 22.36 -8.26 19.70
N LEU A 633 21.24 -8.92 19.40
CA LEU A 633 20.32 -8.46 18.34
C LEU A 633 19.71 -7.09 18.67
N GLU A 634 19.31 -6.84 19.91
CA GLU A 634 18.83 -5.52 20.38
C GLU A 634 19.91 -4.43 20.31
N GLU A 635 21.15 -4.77 20.66
CA GLU A 635 22.31 -3.87 20.54
C GLU A 635 22.58 -3.51 19.08
N ILE A 636 22.52 -4.48 18.17
CA ILE A 636 22.66 -4.27 16.73
C ILE A 636 21.53 -3.38 16.20
N ASP A 637 20.28 -3.67 16.56
CA ASP A 637 19.11 -2.88 16.13
C ASP A 637 19.21 -1.42 16.61
N SER A 638 19.66 -1.21 17.85
CA SER A 638 19.89 0.13 18.42
C SER A 638 20.99 0.90 17.67
N LEU A 639 22.09 0.23 17.32
CA LEU A 639 23.17 0.81 16.52
C LEU A 639 22.68 1.21 15.13
N LEU A 640 21.95 0.32 14.45
CA LEU A 640 21.34 0.58 13.14
C LEU A 640 20.37 1.76 13.20
N ASN A 641 19.59 1.86 14.28
CA ASN A 641 18.66 2.97 14.46
C ASN A 641 19.40 4.31 14.62
N SER A 642 20.53 4.33 15.34
CA SER A 642 21.37 5.54 15.45
C SER A 642 21.99 5.95 14.11
N MET A 643 22.24 4.99 13.22
CA MET A 643 22.79 5.20 11.88
C MET A 643 21.71 5.42 10.81
N GLN A 644 20.42 5.35 11.19
CA GLN A 644 19.28 5.39 10.26
C GLN A 644 19.45 4.42 9.08
N THR A 645 19.93 3.21 9.37
CA THR A 645 20.20 2.17 8.37
C THR A 645 19.30 0.98 8.64
N ASP A 646 18.59 0.52 7.62
CA ASP A 646 17.72 -0.65 7.67
C ASP A 646 18.43 -1.85 7.04
N ILE A 647 18.30 -3.00 7.67
CA ILE A 647 18.80 -4.27 7.17
C ILE A 647 17.63 -5.14 6.77
N ILE A 648 17.73 -5.74 5.58
CA ILE A 648 16.77 -6.74 5.11
C ILE A 648 17.48 -8.09 5.04
N ALA A 649 17.19 -8.94 6.02
CA ALA A 649 17.63 -10.33 6.06
C ALA A 649 16.87 -11.17 5.03
N ILE A 650 17.56 -11.64 3.99
CA ILE A 650 16.96 -12.47 2.94
C ILE A 650 17.25 -13.94 3.16
N TYR A 651 16.21 -14.77 3.10
CA TYR A 651 16.27 -16.22 3.13
C TYR A 651 15.75 -16.75 1.79
N ASP A 652 16.49 -17.64 1.14
CA ASP A 652 16.05 -18.42 -0.03
C ASP A 652 16.53 -19.86 0.10
N ASN A 653 16.01 -20.77 -0.72
CA ASN A 653 16.33 -22.20 -0.69
C ASN A 653 16.08 -22.86 0.68
N LEU A 654 15.06 -22.40 1.40
CA LEU A 654 14.66 -22.95 2.70
C LEU A 654 14.19 -24.41 2.59
N ASP A 655 13.79 -24.86 1.41
CA ASP A 655 13.42 -26.24 1.07
C ASP A 655 14.63 -27.18 1.01
N LEU A 656 15.84 -26.61 0.87
CA LEU A 656 17.08 -27.36 1.07
C LEU A 656 17.41 -27.50 2.55
N MET A 657 17.14 -26.46 3.36
CA MET A 657 17.44 -26.46 4.80
C MET A 657 16.51 -27.40 5.55
N VAL A 658 15.21 -27.28 5.29
CA VAL A 658 14.13 -28.04 5.90
C VAL A 658 13.47 -28.91 4.85
N GLU A 659 13.41 -30.22 5.10
CA GLU A 659 12.78 -31.15 4.17
C GLU A 659 11.27 -30.85 4.01
N PRO A 660 10.70 -30.89 2.79
CA PRO A 660 9.32 -30.47 2.51
C PRO A 660 8.25 -31.02 3.46
N TYR A 661 8.33 -32.31 3.83
CA TYR A 661 7.36 -32.94 4.73
C TYR A 661 7.44 -32.46 6.20
N LYS A 662 8.50 -31.73 6.57
CA LYS A 662 8.72 -31.12 7.89
C LYS A 662 8.40 -29.62 7.91
N TRP A 663 8.12 -29.01 6.77
CA TRP A 663 7.73 -27.59 6.68
C TRP A 663 6.53 -27.25 7.56
N LYS A 664 5.60 -28.21 7.70
CA LYS A 664 4.43 -28.08 8.58
C LYS A 664 4.78 -27.64 10.01
N ASP A 665 5.94 -28.05 10.56
CA ASP A 665 6.29 -27.84 11.96
C ASP A 665 7.56 -26.98 12.14
N GLU A 666 8.60 -27.17 11.30
CA GLU A 666 9.88 -26.47 11.47
C GLU A 666 9.88 -25.04 10.87
N MET A 667 9.13 -24.82 9.78
CA MET A 667 9.09 -23.52 9.10
C MET A 667 8.13 -22.53 9.77
N SER A 668 7.06 -23.02 10.40
CA SER A 668 6.15 -22.17 11.19
C SER A 668 6.90 -21.43 12.30
N SER A 669 7.94 -22.05 12.88
CA SER A 669 8.82 -21.41 13.88
C SER A 669 9.57 -20.20 13.32
N LEU A 670 10.08 -20.26 12.07
CA LEU A 670 10.76 -19.12 11.43
C LEU A 670 9.78 -18.00 11.09
N ILE A 671 8.61 -18.35 10.56
CA ILE A 671 7.57 -17.38 10.21
C ILE A 671 7.08 -16.66 11.47
N ASN A 672 6.77 -17.41 12.54
CA ASN A 672 6.35 -16.84 13.82
C ASN A 672 7.45 -15.96 14.44
N PHE A 673 8.72 -16.39 14.39
CA PHE A 673 9.85 -15.57 14.88
C PHE A 673 9.87 -14.18 14.24
N TRP A 674 9.69 -14.08 12.93
CA TRP A 674 9.67 -12.79 12.23
C TRP A 674 8.35 -12.04 12.37
N GLN A 675 7.22 -12.76 12.41
CA GLN A 675 5.89 -12.15 12.62
C GLN A 675 5.81 -11.38 13.94
N PHE A 676 6.42 -11.91 15.00
CA PHE A 676 6.42 -11.31 16.34
C PHE A 676 7.74 -10.58 16.67
N SER A 677 8.61 -10.34 15.69
CA SER A 677 9.83 -9.58 15.91
C SER A 677 9.53 -8.08 15.99
N ASN A 678 10.09 -7.43 17.01
CA ASN A 678 9.86 -6.00 17.29
C ASN A 678 11.11 -5.14 17.01
N TYR A 679 12.01 -5.61 16.14
CA TYR A 679 13.21 -4.86 15.75
C TYR A 679 12.84 -3.65 14.90
N LYS A 680 13.46 -2.50 15.17
CA LYS A 680 13.14 -1.22 14.52
C LYS A 680 13.75 -1.10 13.13
N ARG A 681 14.89 -1.75 12.90
CA ARG A 681 15.75 -1.62 11.72
C ARG A 681 16.21 -2.96 11.15
N ILE A 682 15.95 -4.08 11.81
CA ILE A 682 16.25 -5.42 11.30
C ILE A 682 14.95 -6.05 10.78
N HIS A 683 14.82 -6.13 9.46
CA HIS A 683 13.66 -6.66 8.75
C HIS A 683 14.01 -7.96 8.04
N CYS A 684 13.02 -8.70 7.54
CA CYS A 684 13.28 -9.90 6.73
C CYS A 684 12.46 -9.99 5.45
N LYS A 685 12.95 -10.84 4.53
CA LYS A 685 12.23 -11.37 3.38
C LYS A 685 12.47 -12.87 3.27
N LEU A 686 11.41 -13.65 3.52
CA LEU A 686 11.39 -15.10 3.40
C LEU A 686 10.94 -15.49 1.99
N PHE A 687 11.87 -15.94 1.14
CA PHE A 687 11.52 -16.45 -0.19
C PHE A 687 11.01 -17.87 -0.05
N LEU A 688 9.70 -18.03 -0.18
CA LEU A 688 8.99 -19.28 0.02
C LEU A 688 8.35 -19.78 -1.28
N ARG A 689 8.28 -21.10 -1.37
CA ARG A 689 7.56 -21.85 -2.39
C ARG A 689 6.05 -21.81 -2.10
N SER A 690 5.23 -21.34 -3.05
CA SER A 690 3.78 -21.21 -2.85
C SER A 690 3.09 -22.54 -2.53
N ASP A 691 3.56 -23.62 -3.17
CA ASP A 691 3.10 -24.98 -2.99
C ASP A 691 3.41 -25.54 -1.59
N LEU A 692 4.63 -25.31 -1.08
CA LEU A 692 5.03 -25.74 0.25
C LEU A 692 4.44 -24.86 1.37
N TYR A 693 4.30 -23.56 1.15
CA TYR A 693 3.67 -22.63 2.10
C TYR A 693 2.25 -23.07 2.48
N LYS A 694 1.47 -23.59 1.52
CA LYS A 694 0.12 -24.12 1.76
C LYS A 694 0.08 -25.31 2.73
N THR A 695 1.20 -26.01 2.92
CA THR A 695 1.31 -27.16 3.82
C THR A 695 1.58 -26.79 5.28
N ILE A 696 1.95 -25.53 5.54
CA ILE A 696 2.32 -25.07 6.88
C ILE A 696 1.11 -25.13 7.81
N ARG A 697 1.27 -25.82 8.95
CA ARG A 697 0.26 -25.91 10.03
C ARG A 697 0.85 -25.28 11.30
N GLY A 698 0.01 -24.87 12.24
CA GLY A 698 0.50 -24.26 13.50
C GLY A 698 0.74 -22.75 13.49
N ILE A 699 0.23 -22.05 12.47
CA ILE A 699 0.05 -20.60 12.51
C ILE A 699 -1.42 -20.35 12.85
N ASN A 700 -1.68 -19.75 14.02
CA ASN A 700 -3.04 -19.60 14.56
C ASN A 700 -3.95 -18.77 13.65
N ASN A 701 -3.38 -17.90 12.81
CA ASN A 701 -4.11 -17.08 11.84
C ASN A 701 -3.38 -17.00 10.49
N VAL A 702 -3.47 -18.04 9.66
CA VAL A 702 -2.89 -18.04 8.30
C VAL A 702 -3.49 -16.93 7.42
N GLN A 703 -4.72 -16.48 7.72
CA GLN A 703 -5.39 -15.41 6.98
C GLN A 703 -4.71 -14.05 7.20
N SER A 704 -4.29 -13.73 8.43
CA SER A 704 -3.58 -12.47 8.71
C SER A 704 -2.23 -12.36 8.00
N LEU A 705 -1.57 -13.50 7.73
CA LEU A 705 -0.32 -13.52 6.97
C LEU A 705 -0.49 -13.07 5.51
N LYS A 706 -1.69 -13.17 4.92
CA LYS A 706 -1.91 -12.70 3.54
C LYS A 706 -1.52 -11.24 3.35
N ASN A 707 -1.77 -10.41 4.35
CA ASN A 707 -1.41 -8.99 4.35
C ASN A 707 0.11 -8.75 4.41
N SER A 708 0.90 -9.78 4.74
CA SER A 708 2.36 -9.75 4.83
C SER A 708 3.06 -10.39 3.62
N ILE A 709 2.31 -10.80 2.60
CA ILE A 709 2.83 -11.50 1.42
C ILE A 709 3.11 -10.52 0.27
N ILE A 710 4.25 -10.76 -0.39
CA ILE A 710 4.62 -10.27 -1.70
C ILE A 710 4.46 -11.44 -2.67
N SER A 711 3.40 -11.44 -3.47
CA SER A 711 3.23 -12.44 -4.51
C SER A 711 4.08 -12.05 -5.71
N ILE A 712 4.99 -12.94 -6.12
CA ILE A 712 5.78 -12.77 -7.35
C ILE A 712 5.36 -13.75 -8.44
N GLU A 713 4.14 -14.28 -8.36
CA GLU A 713 3.51 -15.01 -9.46
C GLU A 713 3.34 -14.08 -10.67
N TRP A 714 3.55 -14.62 -11.88
CA TRP A 714 3.41 -13.83 -13.10
C TRP A 714 1.95 -13.57 -13.43
N GLN A 715 1.60 -12.30 -13.63
CA GLN A 715 0.31 -11.91 -14.19
C GLN A 715 0.34 -11.92 -15.72
N LYS A 716 -0.84 -12.02 -16.34
CA LYS A 716 -0.99 -12.04 -17.80
C LYS A 716 -0.32 -10.85 -18.46
N GLU A 717 -0.62 -9.65 -17.97
CA GLU A 717 -0.13 -8.38 -18.47
C GLU A 717 1.38 -8.30 -18.32
N GLU A 718 1.93 -8.80 -17.21
CA GLU A 718 3.38 -8.82 -16.94
C GLU A 718 4.15 -9.69 -17.94
N ILE A 719 3.61 -10.85 -18.32
CA ILE A 719 4.25 -11.75 -19.31
C ILE A 719 4.39 -11.05 -20.66
N PHE A 720 3.33 -10.40 -21.12
CA PHE A 720 3.37 -9.69 -22.40
C PHE A 720 4.17 -8.39 -22.31
N ASN A 721 4.14 -7.68 -21.19
CA ASN A 721 5.02 -6.54 -20.95
C ASN A 721 6.49 -6.94 -20.96
N TYR A 722 6.85 -8.06 -20.31
CA TYR A 722 8.20 -8.62 -20.38
C TYR A 722 8.60 -8.88 -21.83
N PHE A 723 7.74 -9.58 -22.58
CA PHE A 723 7.99 -9.90 -23.98
C PHE A 723 8.14 -8.65 -24.86
N PHE A 724 7.25 -7.67 -24.77
CA PHE A 724 7.35 -6.46 -25.60
C PHE A 724 8.48 -5.52 -25.16
N ASN A 725 8.94 -5.56 -23.90
CA ASN A 725 10.18 -4.90 -23.52
C ASN A 725 11.40 -5.59 -24.15
N LEU A 726 11.38 -6.93 -24.32
CA LEU A 726 12.39 -7.66 -25.09
C LEU A 726 12.39 -7.26 -26.58
N VAL A 727 11.20 -7.17 -27.19
CA VAL A 727 11.03 -6.69 -28.58
C VAL A 727 11.55 -5.26 -28.73
N LYS A 728 11.19 -4.37 -27.79
CA LYS A 728 11.70 -3.00 -27.74
C LYS A 728 13.22 -2.93 -27.64
N GLN A 729 13.83 -3.83 -26.90
CA GLN A 729 15.27 -3.82 -26.71
C GLN A 729 16.04 -4.22 -27.98
N TYR A 730 15.51 -5.17 -28.76
CA TYR A 730 16.26 -5.79 -29.85
C TYR A 730 15.72 -5.51 -31.26
N ALA A 731 14.52 -4.98 -31.38
CA ALA A 731 13.86 -4.72 -32.66
C ALA A 731 12.92 -3.51 -32.59
N LYS A 732 13.38 -2.44 -31.91
CA LYS A 732 12.57 -1.26 -31.60
C LYS A 732 11.96 -0.62 -32.84
N GLU A 733 12.82 -0.20 -33.77
CA GLU A 733 12.45 0.57 -34.94
C GLU A 733 11.63 -0.30 -35.89
N GLU A 734 12.08 -1.54 -36.12
CA GLU A 734 11.38 -2.50 -36.97
C GLU A 734 9.99 -2.84 -36.44
N PHE A 735 9.82 -2.94 -35.12
CA PHE A 735 8.51 -3.22 -34.55
C PHE A 735 7.57 -2.01 -34.60
N ILE A 736 8.07 -0.78 -34.48
CA ILE A 736 7.28 0.43 -34.73
C ILE A 736 6.77 0.43 -36.17
N ASP A 737 7.65 0.15 -37.15
CA ASP A 737 7.28 0.03 -38.57
C ASP A 737 6.21 -1.05 -38.81
N ALA A 738 6.30 -2.18 -38.09
CA ALA A 738 5.30 -3.25 -38.15
C ALA A 738 3.93 -2.80 -37.60
N VAL A 739 3.90 -2.04 -36.50
CA VAL A 739 2.67 -1.48 -35.92
C VAL A 739 2.03 -0.44 -36.85
N ASP A 740 2.84 0.34 -37.55
CA ASP A 740 2.33 1.33 -38.51
C ASP A 740 1.81 0.74 -39.80
N SER A 741 2.40 -0.36 -40.22
CA SER A 741 1.96 -1.11 -41.41
C SER A 741 0.71 -1.97 -41.17
N TYR A 742 0.33 -2.21 -39.91
CA TYR A 742 -0.82 -3.06 -39.57
C TYR A 742 -2.16 -2.37 -39.82
N ASP A 743 -3.06 -3.03 -40.58
CA ASP A 743 -4.37 -2.47 -40.93
C ASP A 743 -5.39 -2.63 -39.81
N PHE A 744 -5.51 -1.61 -38.96
CA PHE A 744 -6.53 -1.53 -37.92
C PHE A 744 -7.93 -1.10 -38.45
N LYS A 745 -8.09 -0.70 -39.73
CA LYS A 745 -9.34 -0.09 -40.25
C LYS A 745 -10.54 -1.03 -40.33
N LYS A 746 -10.37 -2.33 -40.05
CA LYS A 746 -11.48 -3.27 -39.87
C LYS A 746 -12.18 -3.13 -38.50
N ILE A 747 -11.69 -2.25 -37.61
CA ILE A 747 -12.13 -2.11 -36.22
C ILE A 747 -12.39 -0.60 -35.95
N SER A 748 -13.37 -0.31 -35.09
CA SER A 748 -14.04 1.00 -34.93
C SER A 748 -13.13 2.23 -34.77
N ASN A 749 -13.71 3.41 -35.04
CA ASN A 749 -13.13 4.77 -35.01
C ASN A 749 -12.54 5.25 -33.66
N ASP A 750 -12.22 4.38 -32.71
CA ASP A 750 -11.58 4.79 -31.45
C ASP A 750 -10.10 5.13 -31.68
N ALA A 751 -9.93 6.43 -31.95
CA ALA A 751 -8.78 7.32 -31.86
C ALA A 751 -7.37 6.71 -31.90
N LEU A 752 -6.54 7.33 -32.75
CA LEU A 752 -5.07 7.29 -32.81
C LEU A 752 -4.34 7.54 -31.47
N GLU A 753 -5.07 7.69 -30.35
CA GLU A 753 -4.53 7.97 -29.01
C GLU A 753 -3.69 6.82 -28.46
N TRP A 754 -4.12 5.57 -28.62
CA TRP A 754 -3.34 4.41 -28.15
C TRP A 754 -2.00 4.29 -28.89
N LYS A 755 -1.94 4.64 -30.20
CA LYS A 755 -0.70 4.64 -30.98
C LYS A 755 0.28 5.67 -30.45
N ARG A 756 -0.21 6.88 -30.14
CA ARG A 756 0.61 7.94 -29.52
C ARG A 756 1.13 7.52 -28.16
N GLU A 757 0.29 6.88 -27.34
CA GLU A 757 0.72 6.37 -26.04
C GLU A 757 1.75 5.24 -26.18
N PHE A 758 1.50 4.29 -27.09
CA PHE A 758 2.42 3.23 -27.45
C PHE A 758 3.76 3.80 -27.89
N GLU A 759 3.80 4.65 -28.91
CA GLU A 759 5.03 5.25 -29.43
C GLU A 759 5.77 6.01 -28.32
N LYS A 760 5.07 6.81 -27.52
CA LYS A 760 5.68 7.56 -26.40
C LYS A 760 6.35 6.64 -25.37
N LYS A 761 5.69 5.54 -24.97
CA LYS A 761 6.22 4.57 -23.98
C LYS A 761 7.29 3.64 -24.60
N PHE A 762 7.10 3.22 -25.85
CA PHE A 762 7.98 2.31 -26.56
C PHE A 762 9.27 3.00 -27.02
N THR A 763 9.24 4.31 -27.27
CA THR A 763 10.44 5.11 -27.62
C THR A 763 11.31 5.48 -26.42
N ASN A 764 10.74 5.57 -25.21
CA ASN A 764 11.45 5.89 -23.99
C ASN A 764 12.51 4.81 -23.66
N GLU A 765 13.66 5.18 -23.10
CA GLU A 765 14.71 4.21 -22.74
C GLU A 765 14.41 3.36 -21.49
N LYS A 766 13.48 3.81 -20.64
CA LYS A 766 13.05 3.06 -19.45
C LYS A 766 12.10 1.93 -19.83
N GLN A 767 12.05 0.89 -19.00
CA GLN A 767 10.99 -0.12 -19.10
C GLN A 767 9.63 0.53 -18.80
N HIS A 768 8.61 0.10 -19.52
CA HIS A 768 7.24 0.57 -19.34
C HIS A 768 6.29 -0.62 -19.28
N GLN A 769 5.22 -0.42 -18.51
CA GLN A 769 4.08 -1.32 -18.50
C GLN A 769 2.94 -0.71 -19.33
N PHE A 770 2.47 -1.49 -20.29
CA PHE A 770 1.29 -1.24 -21.09
C PHE A 770 0.07 -1.86 -20.42
N ASP A 771 -1.07 -1.21 -20.57
CA ASP A 771 -2.36 -1.75 -20.13
C ASP A 771 -2.82 -2.89 -21.06
N GLU A 772 -3.85 -3.62 -20.63
CA GLU A 772 -4.39 -4.75 -21.39
C GLU A 772 -4.80 -4.34 -22.82
N ASN A 773 -5.37 -3.14 -22.99
CA ASN A 773 -5.87 -2.65 -24.27
C ASN A 773 -4.74 -2.50 -25.30
N ILE A 774 -3.64 -1.86 -24.91
CA ILE A 774 -2.47 -1.72 -25.76
C ILE A 774 -1.82 -3.09 -25.99
N LEU A 775 -1.61 -3.89 -24.94
CA LEU A 775 -1.00 -5.22 -25.06
C LEU A 775 -1.75 -6.12 -26.04
N ARG A 776 -3.09 -6.13 -25.98
CA ARG A 776 -3.94 -6.90 -26.89
C ARG A 776 -3.70 -6.50 -28.35
N LYS A 777 -3.61 -5.20 -28.64
CA LYS A 777 -3.30 -4.69 -29.98
C LYS A 777 -1.88 -5.03 -30.43
N LEU A 778 -0.90 -4.94 -29.54
CA LEU A 778 0.48 -5.36 -29.84
C LEU A 778 0.54 -6.86 -30.16
N CYS A 779 -0.21 -7.68 -29.43
CA CYS A 779 -0.36 -9.11 -29.74
C CYS A 779 -1.00 -9.35 -31.11
N TRP A 780 -1.91 -8.50 -31.58
CA TRP A 780 -2.47 -8.65 -32.93
C TRP A 780 -1.43 -8.39 -34.02
N VAL A 781 -0.57 -7.39 -33.83
CA VAL A 781 0.54 -7.10 -34.74
C VAL A 781 1.56 -8.24 -34.72
N PHE A 782 1.93 -8.69 -33.52
CA PHE A 782 2.98 -9.70 -33.38
C PHE A 782 2.50 -11.11 -33.76
N PHE A 783 1.36 -11.57 -33.23
CA PHE A 783 0.90 -12.95 -33.38
C PHE A 783 -0.27 -13.10 -34.36
N GLY A 784 -0.89 -12.00 -34.78
CA GLY A 784 -2.18 -12.02 -35.49
C GLY A 784 -3.35 -11.91 -34.50
N GLN A 785 -4.50 -11.42 -34.95
CA GLN A 785 -5.66 -11.20 -34.07
C GLN A 785 -6.20 -12.51 -33.48
N TYR A 786 -6.29 -13.56 -34.29
CA TYR A 786 -6.80 -14.87 -33.91
C TYR A 786 -5.84 -15.97 -34.38
N PRO A 787 -5.63 -17.02 -33.58
CA PRO A 787 -5.01 -18.25 -34.08
C PRO A 787 -5.97 -18.97 -35.05
N ASP A 788 -5.46 -19.62 -36.10
CA ASP A 788 -6.23 -20.33 -37.14
C ASP A 788 -7.00 -21.58 -36.63
N ILE A 789 -7.17 -21.71 -35.31
CA ILE A 789 -7.96 -22.76 -34.66
C ILE A 789 -9.30 -22.14 -34.25
N LYS A 790 -10.33 -22.31 -35.09
CA LYS A 790 -11.70 -21.85 -34.79
C LYS A 790 -12.10 -22.23 -33.35
N ALA A 791 -12.52 -21.22 -32.58
CA ALA A 791 -13.14 -21.29 -31.25
C ALA A 791 -12.27 -21.14 -29.97
N HIS A 792 -11.15 -20.39 -30.00
CA HIS A 792 -10.32 -20.19 -28.80
C HIS A 792 -9.97 -18.75 -28.39
N GLY A 793 -10.67 -17.74 -28.91
CA GLY A 793 -10.45 -16.33 -28.54
C GLY A 793 -9.29 -15.68 -29.29
N GLU A 794 -8.95 -14.44 -28.90
CA GLU A 794 -7.85 -13.68 -29.50
C GLU A 794 -6.48 -14.24 -29.06
N SER A 795 -5.43 -13.95 -29.84
CA SER A 795 -4.07 -14.45 -29.56
C SER A 795 -3.56 -14.08 -28.16
N TYR A 796 -3.93 -12.91 -27.63
CA TYR A 796 -3.61 -12.50 -26.25
C TYR A 796 -4.14 -13.50 -25.20
N ASP A 797 -5.43 -13.86 -25.29
CA ASP A 797 -6.06 -14.82 -24.37
C ASP A 797 -5.59 -16.26 -24.65
N TRP A 798 -5.37 -16.57 -25.92
CA TRP A 798 -5.01 -17.90 -26.37
C TRP A 798 -3.61 -18.31 -25.91
N LEU A 799 -2.61 -17.46 -26.14
CA LEU A 799 -1.22 -17.74 -25.78
C LEU A 799 -1.11 -17.94 -24.28
N TYR A 800 -1.73 -17.04 -23.51
CA TYR A 800 -1.85 -17.15 -22.07
C TYR A 800 -2.41 -18.51 -21.62
N LYS A 801 -3.56 -18.90 -22.17
CA LYS A 801 -4.19 -20.19 -21.84
C LYS A 801 -3.33 -21.39 -22.19
N ASN A 802 -2.44 -21.30 -23.18
CA ASN A 802 -1.59 -22.42 -23.61
C ASN A 802 -0.43 -22.70 -22.65
N VAL A 803 -0.08 -21.76 -21.77
CA VAL A 803 1.09 -21.84 -20.89
C VAL A 803 0.72 -21.81 -19.39
N MET A 804 -0.57 -21.79 -19.10
CA MET A 804 -1.13 -21.72 -17.76
C MET A 804 -1.22 -23.10 -17.09
N ASN A 805 -0.85 -23.15 -15.81
CA ASN A 805 -1.00 -24.30 -14.93
C ASN A 805 -2.48 -24.58 -14.61
N ALA A 806 -2.75 -25.71 -13.97
CA ALA A 806 -4.11 -26.09 -13.62
C ALA A 806 -4.72 -25.18 -12.54
N ASP A 807 -3.89 -24.61 -11.67
CA ASP A 807 -4.26 -23.66 -10.61
C ASP A 807 -4.31 -22.20 -11.09
N GLU A 808 -4.25 -21.98 -12.41
CA GLU A 808 -4.28 -20.67 -13.07
C GLU A 808 -2.99 -19.82 -12.89
N THR A 809 -1.97 -20.35 -12.20
CA THR A 809 -0.62 -19.74 -12.16
C THR A 809 0.14 -20.01 -13.45
N ILE A 810 1.27 -19.30 -13.67
CA ILE A 810 2.05 -19.41 -14.90
C ILE A 810 3.54 -19.43 -14.60
N SER A 811 4.23 -20.24 -15.40
CA SER A 811 5.67 -20.17 -15.57
C SER A 811 5.99 -19.39 -16.85
N ILE A 812 6.86 -18.38 -16.75
CA ILE A 812 7.34 -17.62 -17.92
C ILE A 812 8.15 -18.50 -18.88
N ARG A 813 8.71 -19.61 -18.39
CA ARG A 813 9.61 -20.50 -19.15
C ARG A 813 8.92 -21.19 -20.35
N PRO A 814 7.83 -21.96 -20.18
CA PRO A 814 7.11 -22.53 -21.32
C PRO A 814 6.63 -21.50 -22.35
N PHE A 815 6.30 -20.29 -21.90
CA PHE A 815 5.93 -19.20 -22.80
C PHE A 815 7.10 -18.78 -23.68
N LEU A 816 8.28 -18.54 -23.09
CA LEU A 816 9.45 -18.19 -23.90
C LEU A 816 9.95 -19.36 -24.76
N ASP A 817 9.87 -20.59 -24.28
CA ASP A 817 10.24 -21.78 -25.07
C ASP A 817 9.32 -21.95 -26.28
N LEU A 818 8.00 -21.76 -26.08
CA LEU A 818 7.03 -21.76 -27.16
C LEU A 818 7.42 -20.76 -28.24
N LEU A 819 7.77 -19.52 -27.84
CA LEU A 819 8.16 -18.48 -28.79
C LEU A 819 9.50 -18.78 -29.46
N SER A 820 10.54 -19.15 -28.70
CA SER A 820 11.86 -19.49 -29.22
C SER A 820 11.81 -20.61 -30.25
N LEU A 821 11.08 -21.69 -29.95
CA LEU A 821 10.89 -22.82 -30.86
C LEU A 821 10.07 -22.40 -32.10
N SER A 822 9.05 -21.56 -31.92
CA SER A 822 8.26 -21.05 -33.05
C SER A 822 9.08 -20.20 -34.01
N ILE A 823 9.94 -19.32 -33.47
CA ILE A 823 10.86 -18.49 -34.24
C ILE A 823 11.88 -19.38 -34.97
N LYS A 824 12.39 -20.41 -34.28
CA LYS A 824 13.29 -21.39 -34.89
C LYS A 824 12.64 -22.15 -36.05
N GLU A 825 11.39 -22.57 -35.92
CA GLU A 825 10.66 -23.20 -37.04
C GLU A 825 10.38 -22.22 -38.18
N TYR A 826 10.08 -20.95 -37.88
CA TYR A 826 9.94 -19.90 -38.89
C TYR A 826 11.21 -19.73 -39.73
N THR A 827 12.39 -19.70 -39.09
CA THR A 827 13.66 -19.53 -39.81
C THR A 827 14.00 -20.68 -40.76
N LYS A 828 13.40 -21.87 -40.59
CA LYS A 828 13.61 -23.03 -41.47
C LYS A 828 12.73 -23.02 -42.73
N ASP A 829 11.52 -22.49 -42.63
CA ASP A 829 10.51 -22.46 -43.70
C ASP A 829 9.89 -21.07 -43.78
N TYR A 830 10.58 -20.13 -44.45
CA TYR A 830 10.14 -18.73 -44.51
C TYR A 830 8.80 -18.58 -45.23
N TYR A 831 7.80 -18.07 -44.51
CA TYR A 831 6.44 -17.87 -45.02
C TYR A 831 6.20 -16.40 -45.39
N LYS A 832 6.01 -16.16 -46.70
CA LYS A 832 5.92 -14.81 -47.28
C LYS A 832 4.56 -14.11 -47.14
N ASP A 833 3.48 -14.87 -46.92
CA ASP A 833 2.11 -14.33 -46.91
C ASP A 833 1.55 -14.23 -45.48
N SER A 834 2.17 -13.42 -44.62
CA SER A 834 1.65 -13.14 -43.27
C SER A 834 1.32 -11.67 -43.06
N SER A 835 0.28 -11.41 -42.28
CA SER A 835 -0.07 -10.07 -41.78
C SER A 835 0.43 -9.80 -40.36
N SER A 836 1.04 -10.81 -39.71
CA SER A 836 1.62 -10.72 -38.37
C SER A 836 3.12 -11.03 -38.38
N VAL A 837 3.84 -10.54 -37.35
CA VAL A 837 5.29 -10.74 -37.22
C VAL A 837 5.65 -12.22 -37.05
N LEU A 838 4.97 -12.96 -36.18
CA LEU A 838 5.09 -14.41 -36.02
C LEU A 838 3.77 -15.07 -36.47
N PRO A 839 3.75 -15.73 -37.64
CA PRO A 839 2.52 -16.34 -38.16
C PRO A 839 1.99 -17.46 -37.26
N GLU A 840 0.67 -17.60 -37.20
CA GLU A 840 -0.01 -18.51 -36.28
C GLU A 840 0.31 -19.97 -36.49
N LYS A 841 0.62 -20.38 -37.73
CA LYS A 841 0.99 -21.76 -38.05
C LYS A 841 2.22 -22.28 -37.26
N TYR A 842 3.12 -21.39 -36.82
CA TYR A 842 4.33 -21.79 -36.10
C TYR A 842 4.07 -22.03 -34.62
N TYR A 843 3.47 -21.07 -33.92
CA TYR A 843 3.20 -21.22 -32.48
C TYR A 843 1.99 -22.11 -32.17
N THR A 844 1.11 -22.37 -33.14
CA THR A 844 0.02 -23.34 -32.99
C THR A 844 0.42 -24.77 -33.37
N ALA A 845 1.62 -24.99 -33.92
CA ALA A 845 2.08 -26.31 -34.32
C ALA A 845 2.13 -27.27 -33.13
N LYS A 846 1.61 -28.49 -33.30
CA LYS A 846 1.61 -29.51 -32.24
C LYS A 846 3.03 -29.90 -31.77
N PRO A 847 4.02 -30.13 -32.67
CA PRO A 847 5.37 -30.49 -32.25
C PRO A 847 6.03 -29.40 -31.41
N VAL A 848 5.89 -28.13 -31.83
CA VAL A 848 6.41 -26.95 -31.12
C VAL A 848 5.83 -26.88 -29.71
N ARG A 849 4.51 -26.99 -29.57
CA ARG A 849 3.84 -26.95 -28.25
C ARG A 849 4.16 -28.13 -27.35
N SER A 850 4.38 -29.31 -27.92
CA SER A 850 4.82 -30.47 -27.14
C SER A 850 6.24 -30.29 -26.61
N GLU A 851 7.14 -29.73 -27.42
CA GLU A 851 8.54 -29.54 -27.05
C GLU A 851 8.72 -28.37 -26.08
N ALA A 852 7.93 -27.31 -26.19
CA ALA A 852 8.01 -26.11 -25.35
C ALA A 852 7.83 -26.35 -23.84
N VAL A 853 7.26 -27.48 -23.44
CA VAL A 853 7.02 -27.81 -22.02
C VAL A 853 8.04 -28.81 -21.49
N LYS A 854 8.89 -29.37 -22.36
CA LYS A 854 9.76 -30.48 -22.03
C LYS A 854 10.81 -30.10 -20.98
N SER A 855 11.57 -29.02 -21.21
CA SER A 855 12.58 -28.55 -20.26
C SER A 855 11.96 -28.11 -18.93
N HIS A 856 10.79 -27.47 -18.96
CA HIS A 856 10.05 -27.14 -17.74
C HIS A 856 9.65 -28.39 -16.93
N PHE A 857 9.24 -29.46 -17.61
CA PHE A 857 8.92 -30.73 -16.96
C PHE A 857 10.16 -31.48 -16.46
N GLU A 858 11.26 -31.46 -17.21
CA GLU A 858 12.56 -32.04 -16.79
C GLU A 858 13.07 -31.37 -15.50
N ASP A 859 12.95 -30.05 -15.40
CA ASP A 859 13.24 -29.32 -14.16
C ASP A 859 12.31 -29.73 -13.00
N LEU A 860 11.07 -30.09 -13.29
CA LEU A 860 10.08 -30.47 -12.28
C LEU A 860 10.40 -31.84 -11.68
N ILE A 861 10.77 -32.83 -12.51
CA ILE A 861 11.06 -34.21 -12.07
C ILE A 861 12.42 -34.37 -11.38
N THR A 862 13.37 -33.45 -11.65
CA THR A 862 14.68 -33.45 -10.98
C THR A 862 14.62 -32.95 -9.55
N GLU A 863 13.47 -32.45 -9.09
CA GLU A 863 13.26 -32.05 -7.70
C GLU A 863 13.07 -33.26 -6.79
N LYS A 864 13.69 -33.18 -5.61
CA LYS A 864 13.49 -34.16 -4.54
C LYS A 864 12.02 -34.17 -4.10
N GLY A 865 11.36 -35.32 -4.18
CA GLY A 865 9.94 -35.50 -3.90
C GLY A 865 9.03 -35.53 -5.14
N ASN A 866 9.55 -35.15 -6.31
CA ASN A 866 8.81 -35.15 -7.58
C ASN A 866 9.17 -36.31 -8.51
N GLU A 867 10.01 -37.25 -8.06
CA GLU A 867 10.55 -38.34 -8.87
C GLU A 867 9.43 -39.18 -9.50
N ASN A 868 8.33 -39.35 -8.77
CA ASN A 868 7.17 -40.13 -9.21
C ASN A 868 6.42 -39.53 -10.40
N LEU A 869 6.58 -38.23 -10.70
CA LEU A 869 5.94 -37.59 -11.85
C LEU A 869 6.41 -38.18 -13.19
N GLU A 870 7.69 -38.59 -13.27
CA GLU A 870 8.25 -39.22 -14.47
C GLU A 870 7.48 -40.50 -14.80
N TYR A 871 7.25 -41.37 -13.81
CA TYR A 871 6.50 -42.62 -13.98
C TYR A 871 5.05 -42.40 -14.39
N ILE A 872 4.39 -41.37 -13.84
CA ILE A 872 3.01 -41.02 -14.21
C ILE A 872 2.96 -40.60 -15.68
N PHE A 873 3.84 -39.69 -16.11
CA PHE A 873 3.86 -39.18 -17.48
C PHE A 873 4.21 -40.28 -18.49
N GLU A 874 5.23 -41.10 -18.19
CA GLU A 874 5.55 -42.26 -19.02
C GLU A 874 4.38 -43.24 -19.16
N PHE A 875 3.62 -43.44 -18.08
CA PHE A 875 2.46 -44.32 -18.10
C PHE A 875 1.37 -43.75 -19.00
N ILE A 876 1.06 -42.45 -18.89
CA ILE A 876 0.07 -41.78 -19.75
C ILE A 876 0.51 -41.82 -21.23
N ASP A 877 1.80 -41.59 -21.51
CA ASP A 877 2.35 -41.62 -22.86
C ASP A 877 2.16 -43.00 -23.53
N LYS A 878 2.27 -44.09 -22.75
CA LYS A 878 2.15 -45.48 -23.23
C LYS A 878 0.69 -46.00 -23.25
N ASN A 879 -0.28 -45.31 -22.65
CA ASN A 879 -1.65 -45.80 -22.48
C ASN A 879 -2.69 -44.76 -22.94
N GLU A 880 -3.16 -44.88 -24.19
CA GLU A 880 -4.10 -43.92 -24.80
C GLU A 880 -5.44 -43.75 -24.06
N GLU A 881 -5.86 -44.74 -23.26
CA GLU A 881 -7.12 -44.70 -22.50
C GLU A 881 -7.13 -43.65 -21.38
N TYR A 882 -5.97 -43.18 -20.94
CA TYR A 882 -5.84 -42.11 -19.95
C TYR A 882 -5.50 -40.76 -20.56
N GLN A 883 -5.29 -40.67 -21.89
CA GLN A 883 -4.97 -39.43 -22.60
C GLN A 883 -6.19 -38.55 -22.85
N TYR A 884 -6.88 -38.17 -21.77
CA TYR A 884 -8.00 -37.23 -21.82
C TYR A 884 -7.68 -35.98 -21.03
N TYR A 885 -8.02 -34.82 -21.61
CA TYR A 885 -7.84 -33.52 -20.95
C TYR A 885 -8.58 -33.44 -19.61
N GLN A 886 -9.65 -34.22 -19.46
CA GLN A 886 -10.43 -34.32 -18.23
C GLN A 886 -10.72 -35.79 -17.91
N LEU A 887 -10.44 -36.20 -16.68
CA LEU A 887 -10.69 -37.53 -16.14
C LEU A 887 -11.72 -37.47 -15.00
N MET A 888 -12.55 -38.52 -14.87
CA MET A 888 -13.34 -38.67 -13.64
C MET A 888 -12.42 -39.13 -12.51
N ARG A 889 -12.82 -38.91 -11.26
CA ARG A 889 -12.05 -39.36 -10.09
C ARG A 889 -11.68 -40.84 -10.16
N ASN A 890 -12.64 -41.70 -10.54
CA ASN A 890 -12.39 -43.13 -10.68
C ASN A 890 -11.37 -43.44 -11.79
N ASP A 891 -11.43 -42.73 -12.92
CA ASP A 891 -10.49 -42.92 -14.04
C ASP A 891 -9.07 -42.46 -13.64
N LEU A 892 -8.95 -41.39 -12.86
CA LEU A 892 -7.66 -40.92 -12.31
C LEU A 892 -7.11 -41.90 -11.27
N TYR A 893 -7.95 -42.40 -10.36
CA TYR A 893 -7.50 -43.31 -9.30
C TYR A 893 -7.09 -44.66 -9.88
N ASP A 894 -7.78 -45.12 -10.92
CA ASP A 894 -7.38 -46.29 -11.69
C ASP A 894 -6.02 -46.09 -12.37
N LEU A 895 -5.80 -44.94 -13.03
CA LEU A 895 -4.49 -44.56 -13.57
C LEU A 895 -3.39 -44.60 -12.49
N LEU A 896 -3.59 -43.94 -11.36
CA LEU A 896 -2.58 -43.85 -10.29
C LEU A 896 -2.29 -45.22 -9.65
N ASN A 897 -3.31 -46.05 -9.44
CA ASN A 897 -3.13 -47.44 -8.99
C ASN A 897 -2.30 -48.28 -9.97
N ASN A 898 -2.55 -48.11 -11.27
CA ASN A 898 -1.82 -48.83 -12.31
C ASN A 898 -0.36 -48.34 -12.42
N VAL A 899 -0.09 -47.06 -12.13
CA VAL A 899 1.27 -46.52 -12.01
C VAL A 899 1.99 -47.15 -10.81
N ILE A 900 1.38 -47.13 -9.62
CA ILE A 900 1.96 -47.69 -8.39
C ILE A 900 2.31 -49.17 -8.58
N SER A 901 1.37 -49.96 -9.11
CA SER A 901 1.56 -51.40 -9.31
C SER A 901 2.58 -51.74 -10.41
N LYS A 902 2.66 -50.96 -11.49
CA LYS A 902 3.62 -51.21 -12.58
C LYS A 902 5.06 -50.88 -12.19
N TYR A 903 5.26 -49.81 -11.42
CA TYR A 903 6.59 -49.31 -11.07
C TYR A 903 7.02 -49.66 -9.63
N ASN A 904 6.19 -50.39 -8.87
CA ASN A 904 6.42 -50.77 -7.47
C ASN A 904 6.79 -49.57 -6.58
N LEU A 905 5.99 -48.49 -6.67
CA LEU A 905 6.23 -47.27 -5.92
C LEU A 905 5.79 -47.43 -4.46
N ASP A 906 6.64 -46.99 -3.52
CA ASP A 906 6.32 -46.93 -2.08
C ASP A 906 5.57 -45.63 -1.76
N THR A 907 4.32 -45.54 -2.23
CA THR A 907 3.48 -44.33 -2.16
C THR A 907 2.00 -44.70 -2.21
N THR A 908 1.11 -43.83 -1.74
CA THR A 908 -0.34 -44.00 -1.87
C THR A 908 -0.91 -43.27 -3.08
N ILE A 909 -2.17 -43.56 -3.45
CA ILE A 909 -2.91 -42.81 -4.49
C ILE A 909 -3.03 -41.34 -4.08
N GLU A 910 -3.33 -41.09 -2.79
CA GLU A 910 -3.52 -39.76 -2.23
C GLU A 910 -2.23 -38.94 -2.35
N ASP A 911 -1.07 -39.55 -2.06
CA ASP A 911 0.23 -38.90 -2.23
C ASP A 911 0.50 -38.52 -3.70
N LEU A 912 0.16 -39.40 -4.66
CA LEU A 912 0.34 -39.09 -6.09
C LEU A 912 -0.68 -38.07 -6.62
N GLU A 913 -1.90 -38.08 -6.08
CA GLU A 913 -2.91 -37.06 -6.38
C GLU A 913 -2.44 -35.69 -5.89
N ASP A 914 -2.02 -35.60 -4.63
CA ASP A 914 -1.49 -34.39 -4.02
C ASP A 914 -0.27 -33.90 -4.80
N LEU A 915 0.63 -34.81 -5.20
CA LEU A 915 1.79 -34.48 -6.03
C LEU A 915 1.40 -33.80 -7.35
N LEU A 916 0.36 -34.28 -8.04
CA LEU A 916 -0.13 -33.69 -9.29
C LEU A 916 -0.84 -32.34 -9.07
N ILE A 917 -1.53 -32.16 -7.95
CA ILE A 917 -2.24 -30.91 -7.61
C ILE A 917 -1.24 -29.83 -7.18
N ILE A 918 -0.30 -30.17 -6.28
CA ILE A 918 0.73 -29.28 -5.74
C ILE A 918 1.60 -28.71 -6.87
N ASN A 919 1.95 -29.55 -7.86
CA ASN A 919 2.74 -29.12 -9.02
C ASN A 919 1.89 -28.47 -10.14
N GLY A 920 0.61 -28.19 -9.91
CA GLY A 920 -0.25 -27.49 -10.88
C GLY A 920 -0.51 -28.27 -12.17
N ILE A 921 -0.32 -29.60 -12.18
CA ILE A 921 -0.52 -30.46 -13.35
C ILE A 921 -2.01 -30.76 -13.55
N ILE A 922 -2.74 -30.97 -12.45
CA ILE A 922 -4.19 -31.18 -12.46
C ILE A 922 -4.90 -30.25 -11.46
N LYS A 923 -6.16 -29.95 -11.73
CA LYS A 923 -7.08 -29.26 -10.80
C LYS A 923 -8.37 -30.05 -10.69
N GLN A 924 -8.87 -30.15 -9.46
CA GLN A 924 -10.16 -30.74 -9.18
C GLN A 924 -11.29 -29.78 -9.59
N ILE A 925 -12.27 -30.27 -10.34
CA ILE A 925 -13.45 -29.53 -10.79
C ILE A 925 -14.69 -30.17 -10.16
N GLY A 926 -15.18 -29.56 -9.08
CA GLY A 926 -16.22 -30.17 -8.24
C GLY A 926 -15.73 -31.49 -7.62
N ASN A 927 -16.65 -32.32 -7.13
CA ASN A 927 -16.24 -33.48 -6.30
C ASN A 927 -15.82 -34.73 -7.10
N PHE A 928 -15.94 -34.74 -8.43
CA PHE A 928 -15.90 -35.98 -9.22
C PHE A 928 -14.97 -35.96 -10.44
N LYS A 929 -14.29 -34.85 -10.70
CA LYS A 929 -13.59 -34.65 -11.97
C LYS A 929 -12.30 -33.90 -11.78
N TYR A 930 -11.30 -34.24 -12.59
CA TYR A 930 -10.01 -33.57 -12.66
C TYR A 930 -9.78 -33.07 -14.08
N SER A 931 -9.13 -31.93 -14.22
CA SER A 931 -8.66 -31.40 -15.50
C SER A 931 -7.17 -31.25 -15.45
N PHE A 932 -6.48 -31.70 -16.50
CA PHE A 932 -5.09 -31.37 -16.70
C PHE A 932 -4.94 -29.90 -17.06
N ALA A 933 -3.81 -29.31 -16.70
CA ALA A 933 -3.38 -28.01 -17.21
C ALA A 933 -3.31 -28.06 -18.74
N PHE A 934 -3.69 -26.97 -19.39
CA PHE A 934 -3.61 -26.89 -20.84
C PHE A 934 -2.16 -26.93 -21.33
N LEU A 935 -1.23 -26.45 -20.50
CA LEU A 935 0.22 -26.57 -20.67
C LEU A 935 0.64 -27.99 -21.11
N TYR A 936 0.20 -29.04 -20.39
CA TYR A 936 0.61 -30.42 -20.69
C TYR A 936 -0.21 -31.11 -21.79
N LYS A 937 -1.24 -30.45 -22.34
CA LYS A 937 -2.18 -31.06 -23.28
C LYS A 937 -1.50 -31.69 -24.50
N TYR A 938 -0.56 -30.97 -25.10
CA TYR A 938 0.13 -31.43 -26.32
C TYR A 938 1.27 -32.39 -26.01
N ARG A 939 1.97 -32.18 -24.89
CA ARG A 939 3.04 -33.07 -24.40
C ARG A 939 2.53 -34.48 -24.08
N LEU A 940 1.34 -34.60 -23.50
CA LEU A 940 0.70 -35.87 -23.13
C LEU A 940 -0.31 -36.40 -24.16
N GLY A 941 -0.44 -35.74 -25.32
CA GLY A 941 -1.38 -36.16 -26.37
C GLY A 941 -2.87 -36.12 -25.97
N LEU A 942 -3.24 -35.30 -24.98
CA LEU A 942 -4.56 -35.32 -24.35
C LEU A 942 -5.69 -34.94 -25.32
N LYS A 943 -6.67 -35.82 -25.44
CA LYS A 943 -7.87 -35.67 -26.26
C LYS A 943 -8.99 -35.01 -25.46
N SER A 944 -9.80 -34.17 -26.10
CA SER A 944 -11.06 -33.72 -25.50
C SER A 944 -12.05 -34.88 -25.52
N ARG A 945 -12.66 -35.22 -24.38
CA ARG A 945 -13.70 -36.27 -24.31
C ARG A 945 -14.82 -35.87 -25.27
N LYS A 946 -15.13 -36.69 -26.29
CA LYS A 946 -16.29 -36.45 -27.16
C LYS A 946 -17.51 -36.35 -26.25
N ARG A 947 -18.25 -35.23 -26.29
CA ARG A 947 -19.60 -35.19 -25.72
C ARG A 947 -20.33 -36.40 -26.31
N ARG A 948 -20.68 -37.39 -25.48
CA ARG A 948 -21.72 -38.35 -25.86
C ARG A 948 -22.94 -37.47 -26.18
N ARG A 949 -23.29 -37.42 -27.47
CA ARG A 949 -24.49 -36.73 -27.94
C ARG A 949 -25.71 -37.38 -27.32
#